data_AF-A0A2H5Z7U8-F1
#
_entry.id   AF-A0A2H5Z7U8-F1
#
_cell.length_a   1.000
_cell.length_b   1.000
_cell.length_c   1.000
_cell.angle_alpha   90.00
_cell.angle_beta   90.00
_cell.angle_gamma   90.00
#
_symmetry.space_group_name_H-M   'P 1'
#
loop_
_entity.id
_entity.type
_entity.pdbx_description
1 polymer ?
#
loop_
_entity_poly.entity_id
_entity_poly.type
_entity_poly.pdbx_seq_one_letter_code
_entity_poly.pdbx_strand_id
1 'polypeptide(L)'
;MSIAEVVREVVQTQVRWGSLRRILIGVSAALATALLLAATALLSYGLAQGDRIYPGVRVAGVDVGGLRSEEATQRVDEALRAIRETELVLVFQGRKVTVPIEELQPSWETASAVSRAHQLGRSGNLWNDSLTWVRARLGQENVLVPVTFDPKPVERALAQLAEVAATPPSDAYFVADKDGKVRIVPEQQGTGIDVGVALSAVERSLAAGRSGIIELEPVPLEPSLHRTDLETVLPDVQRLLEGPVTLTVEGEPRWMVTPQDLATLVVVERREERLEVRLERTKVERYLCEIADVVVAPASDAQVRWNGTSFVVVPAQSGAVLDVSATVDEFLVRLARGERTVPARARRVDPLVTNAMAEQARAIAAAVLERGFVLTWPEGEHALRGDVLANLLAFAPRQEGGRVVSLDVVLNRDTARGLLESLAPNVRREARDAVLRYIDGRVRVVTPEQEGREIDIDATLEAMDRALRAGQTTVALSLRKIAPKITAASAAQIVIRERISSGATYYGDSAPNRRHNVELAVQRVNGALVPPGEIFSFNQTVGPINLDSGYKVGYGIVATNGRVQTVPSVGGGVCQVSTTLFHAAFWGGFPIVERNWHLYWIPLYGQPPSGLIGLDATVDTDYGLDFKFRNATNDWIAIVAWADGAWVHFEIWGTKPNWRVEVEDPVVTNVVKADPTPVFRESPDLAPGEQVVVERARDGFTVTIRRRVYEGERLIDDLTLRSTYQPSQNVTLVGPQPSPTPTQTPEGASNQSTPEPEPTLPNSPESTATPTP
;
A
#
# COMPACT_ATOMS: atom_id res chain seq x y z
N MET A 1 64.04 18.58 -89.69
CA MET A 1 62.81 18.81 -90.48
C MET A 1 61.65 19.00 -89.50
N SER A 2 60.61 19.72 -89.90
CA SER A 2 59.35 19.92 -89.16
C SER A 2 59.31 20.99 -88.05
N ILE A 3 58.83 22.16 -88.46
CA ILE A 3 57.74 23.00 -87.89
C ILE A 3 57.02 23.66 -89.10
N ALA A 4 57.72 23.79 -90.25
CA ALA A 4 57.23 24.38 -91.49
C ALA A 4 56.31 23.50 -92.37
N GLU A 5 56.11 22.20 -92.10
CA GLU A 5 55.41 21.31 -93.05
C GLU A 5 53.98 20.90 -92.64
N VAL A 6 53.62 20.82 -91.35
CA VAL A 6 52.25 20.42 -90.96
C VAL A 6 51.27 21.60 -90.91
N VAL A 7 51.76 22.83 -90.71
CA VAL A 7 50.88 24.03 -90.70
C VAL A 7 50.30 24.34 -92.09
N ARG A 8 50.82 23.70 -93.15
CA ARG A 8 50.46 24.02 -94.54
C ARG A 8 49.34 23.16 -95.14
N GLU A 9 48.83 22.13 -94.45
CA GLU A 9 47.83 21.21 -95.05
C GLU A 9 46.38 21.40 -94.58
N VAL A 10 46.09 22.28 -93.61
CA VAL A 10 44.70 22.58 -93.17
C VAL A 10 44.17 23.90 -93.73
N VAL A 11 44.81 24.46 -94.77
CA VAL A 11 44.24 25.55 -95.58
C VAL A 11 43.60 24.95 -96.83
N GLN A 12 42.42 24.33 -96.67
CA GLN A 12 41.32 24.30 -97.65
C GLN A 12 40.26 23.25 -97.23
N THR A 13 39.22 23.70 -96.53
CA THR A 13 37.89 23.10 -96.73
C THR A 13 36.83 24.17 -96.49
N GLN A 14 36.37 24.74 -97.60
CA GLN A 14 35.19 25.60 -97.67
C GLN A 14 33.96 24.77 -97.27
N VAL A 15 33.56 24.80 -96.00
CA VAL A 15 32.20 24.38 -95.63
C VAL A 15 31.27 25.54 -95.98
N ARG A 16 30.42 25.32 -96.99
CA ARG A 16 29.48 26.26 -97.57
C ARG A 16 28.52 26.80 -96.49
N TRP A 17 28.85 28.00 -95.99
CA TRP A 17 28.12 28.75 -94.96
C TRP A 17 26.63 28.97 -95.24
N GLY A 18 26.13 28.74 -96.46
CA GLY A 18 24.74 29.00 -96.83
C GLY A 18 23.70 28.12 -96.09
N SER A 19 24.02 26.85 -95.81
CA SER A 19 23.13 25.92 -95.09
C SER A 19 23.26 26.04 -93.57
N LEU A 20 24.48 26.23 -93.05
CA LEU A 20 24.72 26.50 -91.62
C LEU A 20 24.10 27.82 -91.19
N ARG A 21 24.17 28.86 -92.03
CA ARG A 21 23.57 30.17 -91.75
C ARG A 21 22.04 30.09 -91.70
N ARG A 22 21.40 29.23 -92.50
CA ARG A 22 19.94 29.00 -92.43
C ARG A 22 19.53 28.22 -91.18
N ILE A 23 20.30 27.22 -90.74
CA ILE A 23 20.07 26.50 -89.49
C ILE A 23 20.32 27.43 -88.29
N LEU A 24 21.42 28.19 -88.29
CA LEU A 24 21.72 29.18 -87.26
C LEU A 24 20.66 30.29 -87.19
N ILE A 25 20.15 30.77 -88.34
CA ILE A 25 19.03 31.73 -88.38
C ILE A 25 17.74 31.08 -87.86
N GLY A 26 17.44 29.82 -88.22
CA GLY A 26 16.28 29.10 -87.72
C GLY A 26 16.33 28.84 -86.21
N VAL A 27 17.49 28.42 -85.69
CA VAL A 27 17.73 28.19 -84.26
C VAL A 27 17.74 29.51 -83.49
N SER A 28 18.38 30.56 -84.00
CA SER A 28 18.35 31.88 -83.36
C SER A 28 16.96 32.53 -83.41
N ALA A 29 16.19 32.35 -84.48
CA ALA A 29 14.80 32.78 -84.54
C ALA A 29 13.90 31.98 -83.58
N ALA A 30 14.09 30.65 -83.50
CA ALA A 30 13.39 29.81 -82.53
C ALA A 30 13.76 30.18 -81.09
N LEU A 31 15.04 30.46 -80.81
CA LEU A 31 15.53 30.88 -79.50
C LEU A 31 15.03 32.29 -79.15
N ALA A 32 15.07 33.24 -80.09
CA ALA A 32 14.53 34.58 -79.90
C ALA A 32 13.02 34.55 -79.68
N THR A 33 12.29 33.68 -80.40
CA THR A 33 10.85 33.47 -80.21
C THR A 33 10.59 32.82 -78.85
N ALA A 34 11.36 31.81 -78.44
CA ALA A 34 11.24 31.18 -77.12
C ALA A 34 11.56 32.16 -75.99
N LEU A 35 12.59 33.01 -76.15
CA LEU A 35 12.95 34.06 -75.20
C LEU A 35 11.88 35.15 -75.14
N LEU A 36 11.31 35.54 -76.28
CA LEU A 36 10.21 36.49 -76.34
C LEU A 36 8.95 35.91 -75.68
N LEU A 37 8.63 34.65 -75.94
CA LEU A 37 7.52 33.95 -75.29
C LEU A 37 7.74 33.79 -73.80
N ALA A 38 8.97 33.45 -73.36
CA ALA A 38 9.33 33.35 -71.96
C ALA A 38 9.27 34.72 -71.25
N ALA A 39 9.80 35.78 -71.88
CA ALA A 39 9.72 37.14 -71.38
C ALA A 39 8.26 37.63 -71.31
N THR A 40 7.46 37.32 -72.33
CA THR A 40 6.03 37.65 -72.36
C THR A 40 5.28 36.87 -71.28
N ALA A 41 5.57 35.58 -71.09
CA ALA A 41 4.97 34.75 -70.05
C ALA A 41 5.35 35.23 -68.64
N LEU A 42 6.60 35.61 -68.41
CA LEU A 42 7.09 36.17 -67.14
C LEU A 42 6.44 37.54 -66.86
N LEU A 43 6.39 38.43 -67.85
CA LEU A 43 5.74 39.73 -67.72
C LEU A 43 4.23 39.58 -67.47
N SER A 44 3.58 38.65 -68.18
CA SER A 44 2.17 38.30 -67.98
C SER A 44 1.94 37.73 -66.58
N TYR A 45 2.86 36.88 -66.09
CA TYR A 45 2.81 36.31 -64.75
C TYR A 45 2.94 37.37 -63.65
N GLY A 46 3.87 38.33 -63.79
CA GLY A 46 4.02 39.46 -62.88
C GLY A 46 2.77 40.33 -62.82
N LEU A 47 2.19 40.67 -63.97
CA LEU A 47 1.00 41.51 -64.07
C LEU A 47 -0.29 40.80 -63.62
N ALA A 48 -0.42 39.50 -63.86
CA ALA A 48 -1.62 38.73 -63.55
C ALA A 48 -1.89 38.59 -62.04
N GLN A 49 -0.85 38.74 -61.19
CA GLN A 49 -1.01 38.56 -59.74
C GLN A 49 -1.53 39.81 -59.00
N GLY A 50 -1.47 41.00 -59.61
CA GLY A 50 -1.97 42.24 -59.00
C GLY A 50 -1.45 42.43 -57.56
N ASP A 51 -2.38 42.56 -56.61
CA ASP A 51 -2.12 42.78 -55.18
C ASP A 51 -1.94 41.48 -54.35
N ARG A 52 -1.73 40.33 -55.01
CA ARG A 52 -1.50 39.04 -54.33
C ARG A 52 -0.02 38.76 -54.15
N ILE A 53 0.38 38.15 -53.03
CA ILE A 53 1.75 37.69 -52.81
C ILE A 53 2.10 36.61 -53.85
N TYR A 54 3.33 36.60 -54.36
CA TYR A 54 3.70 35.64 -55.39
C TYR A 54 3.64 34.19 -54.88
N PRO A 55 3.10 33.25 -55.68
CA PRO A 55 3.07 31.83 -55.32
C PRO A 55 4.43 31.28 -54.88
N GLY A 56 4.45 30.58 -53.74
CA GLY A 56 5.63 29.95 -53.15
C GLY A 56 6.42 30.80 -52.14
N VAL A 57 6.07 32.09 -51.98
CA VAL A 57 6.59 32.91 -50.87
C VAL A 57 6.02 32.41 -49.54
N ARG A 58 6.91 32.27 -48.54
CA ARG A 58 6.56 31.87 -47.19
C ARG A 58 6.87 32.97 -46.18
N VAL A 59 6.11 33.02 -45.09
CA VAL A 59 6.36 33.89 -43.94
C VAL A 59 6.37 33.02 -42.69
N ALA A 60 7.49 33.03 -41.95
CA ALA A 60 7.71 32.13 -40.80
C ALA A 60 7.37 30.65 -41.11
N GLY A 61 7.71 30.18 -42.32
CA GLY A 61 7.44 28.81 -42.78
C GLY A 61 6.03 28.58 -43.35
N VAL A 62 5.10 29.52 -43.17
CA VAL A 62 3.71 29.45 -43.66
C VAL A 62 3.64 29.87 -45.11
N ASP A 63 3.03 29.07 -45.98
CA ASP A 63 2.79 29.43 -47.37
C ASP A 63 1.70 30.51 -47.46
N VAL A 64 2.09 31.68 -47.97
CA VAL A 64 1.23 32.85 -48.18
C VAL A 64 1.06 33.19 -49.66
N GLY A 65 1.63 32.38 -50.56
CA GLY A 65 1.60 32.60 -51.99
C GLY A 65 0.17 32.58 -52.55
N GLY A 66 -0.15 33.55 -53.41
CA GLY A 66 -1.46 33.72 -54.02
C GLY A 66 -2.51 34.43 -53.14
N LEU A 67 -2.19 34.72 -51.88
CA LEU A 67 -3.08 35.44 -50.96
C LEU A 67 -2.88 36.96 -51.07
N ARG A 68 -3.91 37.74 -50.76
CA ARG A 68 -3.77 39.18 -50.51
C ARG A 68 -3.10 39.41 -49.16
N SER A 69 -2.49 40.59 -48.96
CA SER A 69 -1.78 40.90 -47.70
C SER A 69 -2.63 40.71 -46.44
N GLU A 70 -3.93 41.01 -46.49
CA GLU A 70 -4.83 40.81 -45.35
C GLU A 70 -5.09 39.31 -45.07
N GLU A 71 -5.37 38.52 -46.11
CA GLU A 71 -5.57 37.07 -46.02
C GLU A 71 -4.28 36.35 -45.57
N ALA A 72 -3.12 36.82 -46.05
CA ALA A 72 -1.81 36.33 -45.65
C ALA A 72 -1.49 36.65 -44.19
N THR A 73 -1.84 37.86 -43.72
CA THR A 73 -1.67 38.25 -42.31
C THR A 73 -2.49 37.34 -41.40
N GLN A 74 -3.77 37.15 -41.72
CA GLN A 74 -4.63 36.25 -40.94
C GLN A 74 -4.09 34.81 -40.88
N ARG A 75 -3.63 34.27 -42.01
CA ARG A 75 -3.09 32.91 -42.09
C ARG A 75 -1.80 32.74 -41.29
N VAL A 76 -0.92 33.74 -41.30
CA VAL A 76 0.32 33.72 -40.53
C VAL A 76 0.01 33.91 -39.04
N ASP A 77 -0.90 34.79 -38.67
CA ASP A 77 -1.34 34.97 -37.27
C ASP A 77 -1.96 33.70 -36.69
N GLU A 78 -2.76 32.97 -37.48
CA GLU A 78 -3.33 31.68 -37.06
C GLU A 78 -2.24 30.62 -36.83
N ALA A 79 -1.25 30.53 -37.72
CA ALA A 79 -0.13 29.60 -37.57
C ALA A 79 0.78 29.96 -36.38
N LEU A 80 1.04 31.25 -36.15
CA LEU A 80 1.81 31.74 -34.99
C LEU A 80 1.03 31.57 -33.69
N ARG A 81 -0.31 31.65 -33.72
CA ARG A 81 -1.16 31.30 -32.58
C ARG A 81 -0.99 29.83 -32.20
N ALA A 82 -0.96 28.93 -33.17
CA ALA A 82 -0.70 27.50 -32.90
C ALA A 82 0.69 27.28 -32.28
N ILE A 83 1.69 28.08 -32.63
CA ILE A 83 3.03 28.02 -32.01
C ILE A 83 3.03 28.57 -30.58
N ARG A 84 2.14 29.51 -30.23
CA ARG A 84 2.02 30.01 -28.86
C ARG A 84 1.60 28.92 -27.88
N GLU A 85 0.84 27.94 -28.34
CA GLU A 85 0.35 26.80 -27.56
C GLU A 85 1.38 25.66 -27.42
N THR A 86 2.56 25.79 -28.02
CA THR A 86 3.61 24.76 -27.92
C THR A 86 4.71 25.15 -26.92
N GLU A 87 5.66 24.24 -26.75
CA GLU A 87 6.74 24.37 -25.79
C GLU A 87 8.10 24.46 -26.51
N LEU A 88 9.01 25.22 -25.89
CA LEU A 88 10.41 25.32 -26.29
C LEU A 88 11.27 24.47 -25.35
N VAL A 89 12.19 23.67 -25.88
CA VAL A 89 13.07 22.82 -25.06
C VAL A 89 14.49 23.33 -25.14
N LEU A 90 15.03 23.81 -24.03
CA LEU A 90 16.43 24.22 -23.89
C LEU A 90 17.25 23.02 -23.43
N VAL A 91 18.37 22.75 -24.12
CA VAL A 91 19.23 21.60 -23.84
C VAL A 91 20.65 22.07 -23.57
N PHE A 92 21.18 21.73 -22.40
CA PHE A 92 22.56 22.04 -22.01
C PHE A 92 23.23 20.79 -21.45
N GLN A 93 24.36 20.38 -22.04
CA GLN A 93 25.10 19.16 -21.67
C GLN A 93 24.21 17.92 -21.47
N GLY A 94 23.22 17.73 -22.35
CA GLY A 94 22.27 16.61 -22.29
C GLY A 94 21.12 16.75 -21.29
N ARG A 95 21.12 17.76 -20.42
CA ARG A 95 19.97 18.12 -19.57
C ARG A 95 19.00 19.00 -20.32
N LYS A 96 17.71 18.84 -20.06
CA LYS A 96 16.63 19.52 -20.78
C LYS A 96 15.71 20.25 -19.82
N VAL A 97 15.32 21.47 -20.15
CA VAL A 97 14.27 22.22 -19.46
C VAL A 97 13.32 22.78 -20.51
N THR A 98 12.03 22.69 -20.23
CA THR A 98 10.96 23.10 -21.12
C THR A 98 10.40 24.45 -20.69
N VAL A 99 10.16 25.33 -21.65
CA VAL A 99 9.59 26.67 -21.45
C VAL A 99 8.35 26.79 -22.34
N PRO A 100 7.14 26.92 -21.78
CA PRO A 100 5.94 27.19 -22.57
C PRO A 100 6.09 28.49 -23.35
N ILE A 101 5.80 28.49 -24.65
CA ILE A 101 5.96 29.69 -25.49
C ILE A 101 4.97 30.78 -25.08
N GLU A 102 3.82 30.40 -24.53
CA GLU A 102 2.85 31.34 -23.95
C GLU A 102 3.46 32.22 -22.84
N GLU A 103 4.30 31.66 -21.97
CA GLU A 103 4.95 32.41 -20.88
C GLU A 103 5.89 33.50 -21.39
N LEU A 104 6.47 33.30 -22.59
CA LEU A 104 7.35 34.27 -23.22
C LEU A 104 6.60 35.52 -23.71
N GLN A 105 5.26 35.47 -23.77
CA GLN A 105 4.40 36.54 -24.29
C GLN A 105 4.91 37.11 -25.63
N PRO A 106 5.19 36.27 -26.65
CA PRO A 106 5.78 36.75 -27.90
C PRO A 106 4.83 37.71 -28.62
N SER A 107 5.37 38.83 -29.09
CA SER A 107 4.68 39.81 -29.93
C SER A 107 5.30 39.80 -31.32
N TRP A 108 4.59 39.21 -32.27
CA TRP A 108 5.03 39.07 -33.66
C TRP A 108 4.49 40.22 -34.53
N GLU A 109 5.37 40.87 -35.29
CA GLU A 109 4.98 41.92 -36.23
C GLU A 109 4.59 41.35 -37.61
N THR A 110 3.50 40.57 -37.64
CA THR A 110 3.05 39.86 -38.85
C THR A 110 2.80 40.79 -40.02
N ALA A 111 2.13 41.92 -39.82
CA ALA A 111 1.81 42.88 -40.89
C ALA A 111 3.07 43.42 -41.59
N SER A 112 4.14 43.68 -40.82
CA SER A 112 5.43 44.13 -41.35
C SER A 112 6.10 43.03 -42.19
N ALA A 113 6.08 41.78 -41.69
CA ALA A 113 6.64 40.63 -42.40
C ALA A 113 5.86 40.31 -43.69
N VAL A 114 4.53 40.37 -43.67
CA VAL A 114 3.67 40.16 -44.82
C VAL A 114 3.80 41.30 -45.85
N SER A 115 3.97 42.54 -45.40
CA SER A 115 4.31 43.67 -46.28
C SER A 115 5.63 43.43 -47.02
N ARG A 116 6.67 42.99 -46.31
CA ARG A 116 7.95 42.60 -46.93
C ARG A 116 7.78 41.44 -47.92
N ALA A 117 6.99 40.42 -47.55
CA ALA A 117 6.67 39.29 -48.43
C ALA A 117 5.92 39.73 -49.69
N HIS A 118 5.02 40.71 -49.58
CA HIS A 118 4.33 41.30 -50.72
C HIS A 118 5.30 42.10 -51.62
N GLN A 119 6.28 42.80 -51.06
CA GLN A 119 7.27 43.53 -51.85
C GLN A 119 8.28 42.62 -52.60
N LEU A 120 8.41 41.34 -52.20
CA LEU A 120 9.28 40.38 -52.89
C LEU A 120 8.86 40.22 -54.35
N GLY A 121 9.83 40.33 -55.27
CA GLY A 121 9.57 40.25 -56.71
C GLY A 121 8.79 41.43 -57.28
N ARG A 122 8.77 42.58 -56.58
CA ARG A 122 8.21 43.87 -57.00
C ARG A 122 9.23 45.01 -56.90
N SER A 123 10.51 44.73 -57.12
CA SER A 123 11.58 45.73 -57.02
C SER A 123 11.60 46.72 -58.19
N GLY A 124 10.89 46.41 -59.29
CA GLY A 124 10.90 47.20 -60.52
C GLY A 124 12.00 46.79 -61.49
N ASN A 125 12.83 45.79 -61.14
CA ASN A 125 13.86 45.22 -62.00
C ASN A 125 13.46 43.81 -62.44
N LEU A 126 13.07 43.66 -63.71
CA LEU A 126 12.58 42.39 -64.26
C LEU A 126 13.57 41.22 -64.13
N TRP A 127 14.88 41.47 -64.13
CA TRP A 127 15.88 40.40 -63.95
C TRP A 127 15.90 39.87 -62.51
N ASN A 128 15.83 40.75 -61.51
CA ASN A 128 15.80 40.36 -60.11
C ASN A 128 14.43 39.80 -59.69
N ASP A 129 13.36 40.41 -60.19
CA ASP A 129 11.99 39.99 -59.88
C ASP A 129 11.71 38.60 -60.46
N SER A 130 12.12 38.32 -61.71
CA SER A 130 11.96 37.00 -62.33
C SER A 130 12.74 35.89 -61.60
N LEU A 131 13.98 36.18 -61.16
CA LEU A 131 14.74 35.25 -60.31
C LEU A 131 14.06 35.02 -58.95
N THR A 132 13.47 36.06 -58.37
CA THR A 132 12.74 35.96 -57.09
C THR A 132 11.47 35.12 -57.26
N TRP A 133 10.75 35.26 -58.37
CA TRP A 133 9.57 34.44 -58.64
C TRP A 133 9.92 32.96 -58.82
N VAL A 134 11.05 32.65 -59.48
CA VAL A 134 11.55 31.27 -59.60
C VAL A 134 11.95 30.71 -58.24
N ARG A 135 12.71 31.46 -57.43
CA ARG A 135 13.12 31.06 -56.08
C ARG A 135 11.94 30.86 -55.14
N ALA A 136 10.97 31.77 -55.18
CA ALA A 136 9.72 31.65 -54.43
C ALA A 136 9.01 30.35 -54.81
N ARG A 137 8.88 30.02 -56.10
CA ARG A 137 8.22 28.79 -56.56
C ARG A 137 8.96 27.50 -56.17
N LEU A 138 10.27 27.58 -55.95
CA LEU A 138 11.09 26.51 -55.37
C LEU A 138 11.03 26.47 -53.83
N GLY A 139 10.22 27.34 -53.20
CA GLY A 139 10.06 27.44 -51.75
C GLY A 139 11.24 28.07 -51.01
N GLN A 140 12.12 28.77 -51.73
CA GLN A 140 13.37 29.31 -51.18
C GLN A 140 13.23 30.71 -50.57
N GLU A 141 12.09 31.36 -50.72
CA GLU A 141 11.83 32.70 -50.16
C GLU A 141 10.97 32.59 -48.90
N ASN A 142 11.62 32.65 -47.73
CA ASN A 142 10.96 32.62 -46.42
C ASN A 142 11.29 33.89 -45.62
N VAL A 143 10.28 34.72 -45.36
CA VAL A 143 10.43 35.97 -44.59
C VAL A 143 10.23 35.68 -43.11
N LEU A 144 11.23 36.01 -42.29
CA LEU A 144 11.13 35.91 -40.83
C LEU A 144 10.20 37.00 -40.28
N VAL A 145 9.46 36.69 -39.23
CA VAL A 145 8.58 37.65 -38.56
C VAL A 145 9.33 38.25 -37.37
N PRO A 146 9.55 39.58 -37.30
CA PRO A 146 10.15 40.21 -36.13
C PRO A 146 9.35 39.88 -34.88
N VAL A 147 10.04 39.52 -33.79
CA VAL A 147 9.42 39.08 -32.54
C VAL A 147 10.11 39.75 -31.35
N THR A 148 9.31 40.19 -30.38
CA THR A 148 9.76 40.62 -29.05
C THR A 148 9.14 39.70 -28.01
N PHE A 149 9.83 39.40 -26.91
CA PHE A 149 9.36 38.48 -25.87
C PHE A 149 9.94 38.84 -24.49
N ASP A 150 9.34 38.33 -23.40
CA ASP A 150 9.86 38.47 -22.03
C ASP A 150 11.03 37.50 -21.79
N PRO A 151 12.25 37.97 -21.47
CA PRO A 151 13.40 37.08 -21.24
C PRO A 151 13.30 36.28 -19.93
N LYS A 152 12.51 36.72 -18.94
CA LYS A 152 12.52 36.14 -17.58
C LYS A 152 12.20 34.64 -17.50
N PRO A 153 11.23 34.08 -18.25
CA PRO A 153 10.99 32.63 -18.23
C PRO A 153 12.20 31.84 -18.78
N VAL A 154 12.87 32.37 -19.80
CA VAL A 154 14.11 31.77 -20.33
C VAL A 154 15.22 31.85 -19.29
N GLU A 155 15.44 33.02 -18.68
CA GLU A 155 16.47 33.20 -17.62
C GLU A 155 16.26 32.23 -16.45
N ARG A 156 15.02 32.04 -15.99
CA ARG A 156 14.68 31.04 -14.95
C ARG A 156 15.02 29.62 -15.40
N ALA A 157 14.69 29.25 -16.63
CA ALA A 157 14.99 27.94 -17.17
C ALA A 157 16.51 27.70 -17.33
N LEU A 158 17.26 28.72 -17.74
CA LEU A 158 18.71 28.68 -17.82
C LEU A 158 19.35 28.55 -16.42
N ALA A 159 18.82 29.22 -15.40
CA ALA A 159 19.28 29.08 -14.02
C ALA A 159 19.10 27.65 -13.50
N GLN A 160 17.94 27.01 -13.78
CA GLN A 160 17.70 25.61 -13.44
C GLN A 160 18.66 24.66 -14.18
N LEU A 161 18.92 24.90 -15.47
CA LEU A 161 19.92 24.13 -16.22
C LEU A 161 21.33 24.30 -15.64
N ALA A 162 21.69 25.53 -15.28
CA ALA A 162 23.00 25.82 -14.71
C ALA A 162 23.19 25.13 -13.36
N GLU A 163 22.20 25.12 -12.48
CA GLU A 163 22.29 24.46 -11.16
C GLU A 163 22.62 22.97 -11.26
N VAL A 164 22.12 22.28 -12.30
CA VAL A 164 22.23 20.82 -12.45
C VAL A 164 23.36 20.40 -13.38
N ALA A 165 23.78 21.24 -14.33
CA ALA A 165 24.72 20.88 -15.38
C ALA A 165 25.91 21.83 -15.55
N ALA A 166 25.89 23.04 -14.99
CA ALA A 166 27.07 23.90 -14.97
C ALA A 166 28.05 23.44 -13.88
N THR A 167 29.34 23.59 -14.15
CA THR A 167 30.40 23.36 -13.15
C THR A 167 30.91 24.74 -12.71
N PRO A 168 30.75 25.15 -11.45
CA PRO A 168 31.31 26.42 -10.99
C PRO A 168 32.85 26.38 -11.06
N PRO A 169 33.53 27.50 -11.36
CA PRO A 169 34.97 27.56 -11.26
C PRO A 169 35.40 27.41 -9.80
N SER A 170 36.55 26.78 -9.57
CA SER A 170 37.17 26.69 -8.25
C SER A 170 38.46 27.48 -8.24
N ASP A 171 38.55 28.46 -7.35
CA ASP A 171 39.77 29.21 -7.10
C ASP A 171 40.90 28.30 -6.59
N ALA A 172 42.14 28.70 -6.84
CA ALA A 172 43.29 28.10 -6.18
C ALA A 172 43.19 28.33 -4.66
N TYR A 173 43.65 27.37 -3.87
CA TYR A 173 43.61 27.46 -2.40
C TYR A 173 44.79 26.75 -1.74
N PHE A 174 45.03 27.07 -0.47
CA PHE A 174 46.11 26.47 0.31
C PHE A 174 45.63 25.22 1.04
N VAL A 175 46.52 24.23 1.12
CA VAL A 175 46.39 23.11 2.04
C VAL A 175 47.71 22.91 2.77
N ALA A 176 47.64 22.62 4.06
CA ALA A 176 48.79 22.30 4.89
C ALA A 176 48.87 20.79 5.15
N ASP A 177 50.10 20.28 5.30
CA ASP A 177 50.32 18.97 5.89
C ASP A 177 50.41 19.06 7.43
N LYS A 178 50.70 17.92 8.08
CA LYS A 178 50.79 17.83 9.54
C LYS A 178 51.96 18.62 10.13
N ASP A 179 52.98 18.88 9.32
CA ASP A 179 54.19 19.61 9.71
C ASP A 179 54.08 21.12 9.42
N GLY A 180 52.92 21.57 8.92
CA GLY A 180 52.65 22.97 8.61
C GLY A 180 53.21 23.43 7.27
N LYS A 181 53.68 22.52 6.41
CA LYS A 181 54.15 22.87 5.06
C LYS A 181 52.95 23.11 4.16
N VAL A 182 52.91 24.30 3.55
CA VAL A 182 51.80 24.74 2.72
C VAL A 182 52.04 24.37 1.26
N ARG A 183 51.03 23.81 0.61
CA ARG A 183 51.00 23.59 -0.85
C ARG A 183 49.78 24.25 -1.46
N ILE A 184 49.93 24.75 -2.69
CA ILE A 184 48.83 25.37 -3.45
C ILE A 184 48.15 24.27 -4.27
N VAL A 185 46.85 24.11 -4.08
CA VAL A 185 46.00 23.38 -5.02
C VAL A 185 45.63 24.34 -6.14
N PRO A 186 45.93 24.01 -7.41
CA PRO A 186 45.62 24.89 -8.53
C PRO A 186 44.12 25.03 -8.71
N GLU A 187 43.76 26.16 -9.32
CA GLU A 187 42.41 26.49 -9.76
C GLU A 187 41.87 25.48 -10.78
N GLN A 188 40.55 25.37 -10.88
CA GLN A 188 39.85 24.56 -11.87
C GLN A 188 38.86 25.43 -12.65
N GLN A 189 38.92 25.33 -13.97
CA GLN A 189 38.04 26.07 -14.87
C GLN A 189 36.60 25.53 -14.76
N GLY A 190 35.64 26.44 -14.65
CA GLY A 190 34.22 26.11 -14.66
C GLY A 190 33.65 26.06 -16.07
N THR A 191 32.42 25.59 -16.20
CA THR A 191 31.62 25.72 -17.43
C THR A 191 30.26 26.31 -17.08
N GLY A 192 29.81 27.27 -17.87
CA GLY A 192 28.56 27.99 -17.69
C GLY A 192 27.78 28.12 -18.99
N ILE A 193 26.66 28.84 -18.89
CA ILE A 193 25.76 29.12 -20.00
C ILE A 193 25.80 30.62 -20.29
N ASP A 194 26.05 31.00 -21.53
CA ASP A 194 25.91 32.40 -21.96
C ASP A 194 24.44 32.74 -22.19
N VAL A 195 23.88 33.53 -21.28
CA VAL A 195 22.48 33.94 -21.29
C VAL A 195 22.13 34.77 -22.52
N GLY A 196 23.04 35.64 -22.98
CA GLY A 196 22.79 36.50 -24.14
C GLY A 196 22.74 35.71 -25.45
N VAL A 197 23.65 34.75 -25.61
CA VAL A 197 23.65 33.83 -26.76
C VAL A 197 22.41 32.95 -26.75
N ALA A 198 22.01 32.44 -25.58
CA ALA A 198 20.80 31.63 -25.42
C ALA A 198 19.53 32.42 -25.82
N LEU A 199 19.35 33.63 -25.29
CA LEU A 199 18.22 34.50 -25.63
C LEU A 199 18.16 34.80 -27.14
N SER A 200 19.31 35.07 -27.76
CA SER A 200 19.42 35.31 -29.21
C SER A 200 19.06 34.07 -30.04
N ALA A 201 19.30 32.86 -29.52
CA ALA A 201 18.89 31.61 -30.17
C ALA A 201 17.37 31.41 -30.09
N VAL A 202 16.77 31.73 -28.94
CA VAL A 202 15.30 31.71 -28.74
C VAL A 202 14.61 32.68 -29.70
N GLU A 203 15.08 33.93 -29.76
CA GLU A 203 14.53 34.96 -30.65
C GLU A 203 14.50 34.49 -32.11
N ARG A 204 15.63 33.97 -32.61
CA ARG A 204 15.74 33.45 -33.98
C ARG A 204 14.82 32.26 -34.25
N SER A 205 14.57 31.40 -33.25
CA SER A 205 13.63 30.28 -33.41
C SER A 205 12.19 30.79 -33.53
N LEU A 206 11.79 31.70 -32.64
CA LEU A 206 10.45 32.29 -32.63
C LEU A 206 10.18 33.16 -33.87
N ALA A 207 11.17 33.91 -34.35
CA ALA A 207 11.07 34.71 -35.56
C ALA A 207 10.89 33.86 -36.83
N ALA A 208 11.40 32.63 -36.81
CA ALA A 208 11.24 31.66 -37.88
C ALA A 208 9.92 30.87 -37.82
N GLY A 209 9.08 31.10 -36.80
CA GLY A 209 7.88 30.32 -36.56
C GLY A 209 8.17 28.87 -36.18
N ARG A 210 9.25 28.62 -35.43
CA ARG A 210 9.63 27.27 -34.99
C ARG A 210 9.59 27.16 -33.47
N SER A 211 8.89 26.14 -32.98
CA SER A 211 9.00 25.61 -31.63
C SER A 211 9.81 24.31 -31.67
N GLY A 212 10.77 24.13 -30.77
CA GLY A 212 11.60 22.93 -30.76
C GLY A 212 12.77 22.98 -29.79
N ILE A 213 13.76 22.13 -30.07
CA ILE A 213 14.95 21.96 -29.24
C ILE A 213 16.00 23.02 -29.61
N ILE A 214 16.49 23.76 -28.62
CA ILE A 214 17.65 24.64 -28.73
C ILE A 214 18.78 24.04 -27.90
N GLU A 215 19.84 23.62 -28.56
CA GLU A 215 21.07 23.17 -27.90
C GLU A 215 21.96 24.38 -27.57
N LEU A 216 22.39 24.45 -26.30
CA LEU A 216 23.20 25.52 -25.74
C LEU A 216 24.65 25.05 -25.63
N GLU A 217 25.58 25.87 -26.12
CA GLU A 217 27.02 25.58 -26.07
C GLU A 217 27.61 25.99 -24.70
N PRO A 218 28.47 25.17 -24.08
CA PRO A 218 29.14 25.52 -22.83
C PRO A 218 30.20 26.60 -23.03
N VAL A 219 30.18 27.59 -22.15
CA VAL A 219 31.17 28.68 -22.10
C VAL A 219 32.10 28.46 -20.91
N PRO A 220 33.43 28.56 -21.09
CA PRO A 220 34.37 28.44 -19.98
C PRO A 220 34.19 29.60 -18.99
N LEU A 221 34.17 29.27 -17.70
CA LEU A 221 34.19 30.24 -16.60
C LEU A 221 35.58 30.25 -15.97
N GLU A 222 36.21 31.42 -15.94
CA GLU A 222 37.54 31.59 -15.34
C GLU A 222 37.43 31.74 -13.80
N PRO A 223 38.32 31.08 -13.04
CA PRO A 223 38.45 31.30 -11.61
C PRO A 223 39.00 32.71 -11.31
N SER A 224 38.71 33.21 -10.11
CA SER A 224 39.11 34.55 -9.66
C SER A 224 40.53 34.59 -9.10
N LEU A 225 41.02 33.48 -8.56
CA LEU A 225 42.39 33.34 -8.05
C LEU A 225 43.09 32.16 -8.71
N HIS A 226 44.23 32.44 -9.32
CA HIS A 226 45.09 31.43 -9.92
C HIS A 226 46.24 31.03 -8.98
N ARG A 227 46.90 29.91 -9.27
CA ARG A 227 48.10 29.48 -8.54
C ARG A 227 49.15 30.59 -8.47
N THR A 228 49.39 31.30 -9.57
CA THR A 228 50.39 32.37 -9.65
C THR A 228 50.07 33.54 -8.72
N ASP A 229 48.78 33.81 -8.49
CA ASP A 229 48.36 34.81 -7.51
C ASP A 229 48.74 34.36 -6.09
N LEU A 230 48.42 33.11 -5.75
CA LEU A 230 48.71 32.55 -4.43
C LEU A 230 50.20 32.35 -4.14
N GLU A 231 51.03 32.14 -5.16
CA GLU A 231 52.49 32.06 -5.02
C GLU A 231 53.09 33.34 -4.43
N THR A 232 52.49 34.51 -4.71
CA THR A 232 52.99 35.80 -4.19
C THR A 232 52.77 35.96 -2.68
N VAL A 233 51.73 35.35 -2.13
CA VAL A 233 51.35 35.42 -0.71
C VAL A 233 51.65 34.14 0.07
N LEU A 234 52.21 33.12 -0.58
CA LEU A 234 52.61 31.86 0.04
C LEU A 234 53.52 32.06 1.28
N PRO A 235 54.51 32.98 1.31
CA PRO A 235 55.31 33.21 2.51
C PRO A 235 54.50 33.72 3.71
N ASP A 236 53.47 34.53 3.48
CA ASP A 236 52.61 35.07 4.54
C ASP A 236 51.72 33.98 5.14
N VAL A 237 51.18 33.11 4.27
CA VAL A 237 50.39 31.94 4.66
C VAL A 237 51.25 30.91 5.39
N GLN A 238 52.47 30.64 4.90
CA GLN A 238 53.41 29.72 5.54
C GLN A 238 53.75 30.16 6.97
N ARG A 239 53.94 31.47 7.20
CA ARG A 239 54.14 32.02 8.56
C ARG A 239 52.88 31.88 9.42
N LEU A 240 51.70 32.17 8.87
CA LEU A 240 50.43 32.02 9.59
C LEU A 240 50.19 30.57 10.03
N LEU A 241 50.58 29.59 9.20
CA LEU A 241 50.39 28.16 9.43
C LEU A 241 51.59 27.46 10.10
N GLU A 242 52.59 28.22 10.55
CA GLU A 242 53.81 27.73 11.21
C GLU A 242 53.52 27.17 12.62
N GLY A 243 52.96 25.96 12.66
CA GLY A 243 52.68 25.20 13.87
C GLY A 243 51.21 25.27 14.35
N PRO A 244 50.80 24.32 15.22
CA PRO A 244 49.44 24.27 15.73
C PRO A 244 49.17 25.40 16.73
N VAL A 245 47.89 25.73 16.92
CA VAL A 245 47.42 26.67 17.94
C VAL A 245 46.73 25.90 19.06
N THR A 246 47.18 26.08 20.28
CA THR A 246 46.63 25.42 21.46
C THR A 246 45.57 26.29 22.11
N LEU A 247 44.34 25.79 22.20
CA LEU A 247 43.29 26.38 23.01
C LEU A 247 43.44 25.90 24.45
N THR A 248 43.50 26.84 25.39
CA THR A 248 43.61 26.55 26.83
C THR A 248 42.38 27.01 27.58
N VAL A 249 41.97 26.27 28.60
CA VAL A 249 40.93 26.67 29.55
C VAL A 249 41.56 26.60 30.93
N GLU A 250 41.55 27.71 31.67
CA GLU A 250 42.22 27.85 32.98
C GLU A 250 43.73 27.51 32.96
N GLY A 251 44.38 27.70 31.81
CA GLY A 251 45.82 27.43 31.63
C GLY A 251 46.15 26.02 31.15
N GLU A 252 45.19 25.09 31.20
CA GLU A 252 45.37 23.71 30.73
C GLU A 252 45.02 23.57 29.24
N PRO A 253 45.82 22.83 28.44
CA PRO A 253 45.53 22.59 27.03
C PRO A 253 44.29 21.71 26.88
N ARG A 254 43.31 22.18 26.11
CA ARG A 254 42.04 21.46 25.86
C ARG A 254 41.89 20.99 24.43
N TRP A 255 42.43 21.76 23.49
CA TRP A 255 42.31 21.46 22.06
C TRP A 255 43.51 22.01 21.30
N MET A 256 43.86 21.33 20.21
CA MET A 256 44.95 21.73 19.32
C MET A 256 44.38 21.95 17.92
N VAL A 257 44.30 23.21 17.51
CA VAL A 257 43.94 23.58 16.13
C VAL A 257 45.15 23.28 15.27
N THR A 258 45.01 22.28 14.40
CA THR A 258 46.12 21.79 13.57
C THR A 258 46.44 22.78 12.44
N PRO A 259 47.64 22.73 11.84
CA PRO A 259 47.93 23.52 10.64
C PRO A 259 46.95 23.26 9.49
N GLN A 260 46.43 22.03 9.41
CA GLN A 260 45.43 21.64 8.42
C GLN A 260 44.11 22.36 8.64
N ASP A 261 43.65 22.42 9.90
CA ASP A 261 42.45 23.16 10.28
C ASP A 261 42.64 24.66 10.04
N LEU A 262 43.76 25.23 10.49
CA LEU A 262 44.09 26.65 10.27
C LEU A 262 44.07 27.02 8.79
N ALA A 263 44.56 26.15 7.89
CA ALA A 263 44.55 26.40 6.45
C ALA A 263 43.12 26.57 5.90
N THR A 264 42.13 25.87 6.45
CA THR A 264 40.72 26.01 6.04
C THR A 264 40.12 27.36 6.43
N LEU A 265 40.65 27.99 7.49
CA LEU A 265 40.19 29.26 8.04
C LEU A 265 40.78 30.48 7.31
N VAL A 266 41.83 30.27 6.51
CA VAL A 266 42.46 31.31 5.71
C VAL A 266 41.57 31.68 4.52
N VAL A 267 41.50 32.98 4.24
CA VAL A 267 40.93 33.53 3.01
C VAL A 267 41.94 34.50 2.41
N VAL A 268 42.04 34.47 1.08
CA VAL A 268 42.77 35.45 0.29
C VAL A 268 41.76 36.32 -0.42
N GLU A 269 41.83 37.63 -0.21
CA GLU A 269 40.99 38.59 -0.90
C GLU A 269 41.85 39.52 -1.76
N ARG A 270 41.38 39.80 -2.97
CA ARG A 270 41.97 40.84 -3.81
C ARG A 270 41.34 42.18 -3.44
N ARG A 271 42.13 43.09 -2.86
CA ARG A 271 41.74 44.47 -2.59
C ARG A 271 42.59 45.40 -3.45
N GLU A 272 41.93 46.14 -4.33
CA GLU A 272 42.59 46.95 -5.37
C GLU A 272 43.56 46.08 -6.21
N GLU A 273 44.87 46.34 -6.13
CA GLU A 273 45.93 45.60 -6.82
C GLU A 273 46.75 44.67 -5.91
N ARG A 274 46.34 44.48 -4.63
CA ARG A 274 47.07 43.63 -3.67
C ARG A 274 46.21 42.48 -3.16
N LEU A 275 46.87 41.35 -2.91
CA LEU A 275 46.27 40.19 -2.26
C LEU A 275 46.53 40.30 -0.75
N GLU A 276 45.47 40.23 0.04
CA GLU A 276 45.56 40.21 1.50
C GLU A 276 45.19 38.82 2.03
N VAL A 277 46.06 38.28 2.90
CA VAL A 277 45.83 37.01 3.60
C VAL A 277 45.29 37.32 4.99
N ARG A 278 44.14 36.75 5.33
CA ARG A 278 43.56 36.88 6.67
C ARG A 278 42.83 35.62 7.08
N LEU A 279 42.66 35.44 8.39
CA LEU A 279 41.72 34.46 8.92
C LEU A 279 40.31 35.04 8.85
N GLU A 280 39.38 34.29 8.26
CA GLU A 280 38.00 34.74 8.16
C GLU A 280 37.26 34.46 9.45
N ARG A 281 36.78 35.53 10.10
CA ARG A 281 36.07 35.46 11.38
C ARG A 281 34.97 34.39 11.40
N THR A 282 34.11 34.38 10.39
CA THR A 282 32.97 33.44 10.29
C THR A 282 33.41 31.99 10.20
N LYS A 283 34.54 31.70 9.54
CA LYS A 283 35.10 30.34 9.48
C LYS A 283 35.67 29.92 10.83
N VAL A 284 36.40 30.80 11.50
CA VAL A 284 36.93 30.55 12.86
C VAL A 284 35.78 30.30 13.84
N GLU A 285 34.74 31.12 13.78
CA GLU A 285 33.53 30.97 14.61
C GLU A 285 32.85 29.61 14.40
N ARG A 286 32.67 29.20 13.14
CA ARG A 286 32.11 27.89 12.80
C ARG A 286 32.96 26.74 13.36
N TYR A 287 34.27 26.78 13.15
CA TYR A 287 35.18 25.77 13.67
C TYR A 287 35.14 25.68 15.19
N LEU A 288 35.15 26.82 15.89
CA LEU A 288 35.07 26.86 17.35
C LEU A 288 33.72 26.35 17.88
N CYS A 289 32.62 26.58 17.16
CA CYS A 289 31.32 25.96 17.49
C CYS A 289 31.37 24.43 17.40
N GLU A 290 32.03 23.87 16.38
CA GLU A 290 32.11 22.41 16.18
C GLU A 290 32.88 21.70 17.30
N ILE A 291 33.87 22.37 17.89
CA ILE A 291 34.71 21.79 18.95
C ILE A 291 34.30 22.21 20.37
N ALA A 292 33.24 23.03 20.52
CA ALA A 292 32.90 23.69 21.78
C ALA A 292 32.74 22.71 22.96
N ASP A 293 32.01 21.60 22.76
CA ASP A 293 31.74 20.59 23.78
C ASP A 293 32.97 19.72 24.14
N VAL A 294 33.99 19.73 23.28
CA VAL A 294 35.27 19.05 23.54
C VAL A 294 36.22 19.98 24.30
N VAL A 295 36.24 21.27 23.94
CA VAL A 295 37.04 22.29 24.62
C VAL A 295 36.54 22.50 26.05
N VAL A 296 35.22 22.46 26.24
CA VAL A 296 34.56 22.69 27.53
C VAL A 296 33.49 21.62 27.76
N ALA A 297 33.58 20.91 28.89
CA ALA A 297 32.57 19.92 29.26
C ALA A 297 31.24 20.62 29.63
N PRO A 298 30.10 20.24 29.01
CA PRO A 298 28.80 20.81 29.34
C PRO A 298 28.32 20.38 30.73
N ALA A 299 27.38 21.15 31.30
CA ALA A 299 26.77 20.79 32.57
C ALA A 299 25.92 19.52 32.42
N SER A 300 25.94 18.66 33.43
CA SER A 300 25.15 17.43 33.48
C SER A 300 24.19 17.47 34.65
N ASP A 301 22.90 17.26 34.38
CA ASP A 301 21.82 17.27 35.35
C ASP A 301 21.90 16.08 36.32
N ALA A 302 21.43 16.28 37.57
CA ALA A 302 21.25 15.17 38.49
C ALA A 302 20.15 14.23 37.97
N GLN A 303 20.35 12.93 38.14
CA GLN A 303 19.40 11.92 37.67
C GLN A 303 19.03 10.97 38.79
N VAL A 304 17.82 10.41 38.73
CA VAL A 304 17.38 9.33 39.61
C VAL A 304 17.29 8.05 38.79
N ARG A 305 17.93 6.97 39.24
CA ARG A 305 17.95 5.68 38.53
C ARG A 305 17.62 4.52 39.45
N TRP A 306 16.91 3.53 38.93
CA TRP A 306 16.72 2.25 39.59
C TRP A 306 17.97 1.38 39.43
N ASN A 307 18.51 0.83 40.51
CA ASN A 307 19.69 -0.05 40.48
C ASN A 307 19.36 -1.54 40.67
N GLY A 308 18.08 -1.92 40.61
CA GLY A 308 17.61 -3.28 40.91
C GLY A 308 17.16 -3.49 42.37
N THR A 309 17.41 -2.53 43.27
CA THR A 309 16.98 -2.64 44.67
C THR A 309 16.42 -1.33 45.23
N SER A 310 16.95 -0.20 44.80
CA SER A 310 16.51 1.12 45.25
C SER A 310 16.74 2.18 44.17
N PHE A 311 16.04 3.31 44.29
CA PHE A 311 16.36 4.50 43.51
C PHE A 311 17.62 5.17 44.10
N VAL A 312 18.59 5.47 43.24
CA VAL A 312 19.84 6.16 43.57
C VAL A 312 19.98 7.44 42.75
N VAL A 313 20.60 8.46 43.34
CA VAL A 313 20.89 9.73 42.65
C VAL A 313 22.27 9.66 42.01
N VAL A 314 22.32 9.94 40.71
CA VAL A 314 23.55 10.29 39.99
C VAL A 314 23.73 11.80 40.14
N PRO A 315 24.79 12.28 40.81
CA PRO A 315 24.95 13.71 41.08
C PRO A 315 25.13 14.55 39.81
N ALA A 316 24.58 15.76 39.84
CA ALA A 316 24.82 16.78 38.83
C ALA A 316 26.27 17.24 38.84
N GLN A 317 26.76 17.62 37.66
CA GLN A 317 28.10 18.16 37.46
C GLN A 317 27.98 19.55 36.83
N SER A 318 28.59 20.57 37.46
CA SER A 318 28.76 21.87 36.82
C SER A 318 29.61 21.72 35.56
N GLY A 319 29.23 22.44 34.51
CA GLY A 319 30.02 22.51 33.30
C GLY A 319 30.21 23.96 32.89
N ALA A 320 30.60 24.16 31.63
CA ALA A 320 30.68 25.48 31.05
C ALA A 320 30.33 25.41 29.56
N VAL A 321 30.05 26.58 29.00
CA VAL A 321 29.79 26.76 27.57
C VAL A 321 30.85 27.69 27.03
N LEU A 322 31.44 27.32 25.90
CA LEU A 322 32.41 28.16 25.19
C LEU A 322 31.72 29.46 24.74
N ASP A 323 32.24 30.61 25.15
CA ASP A 323 31.91 31.89 24.56
C ASP A 323 32.68 31.99 23.25
N VAL A 324 32.04 31.50 22.19
CA VAL A 324 32.65 31.39 20.86
C VAL A 324 33.09 32.76 20.37
N SER A 325 32.24 33.79 20.48
CA SER A 325 32.56 35.12 19.98
C SER A 325 33.78 35.73 20.68
N ALA A 326 33.80 35.68 22.02
CA ALA A 326 34.95 36.18 22.77
C ALA A 326 36.23 35.35 22.53
N THR A 327 36.08 34.04 22.28
CA THR A 327 37.20 33.16 21.93
C THR A 327 37.72 33.46 20.53
N VAL A 328 36.86 33.75 19.55
CA VAL A 328 37.26 34.18 18.20
C VAL A 328 38.08 35.46 18.26
N ASP A 329 37.64 36.44 19.05
CA ASP A 329 38.34 37.72 19.19
C ASP A 329 39.74 37.53 19.80
N GLU A 330 39.87 36.71 20.86
CA GLU A 330 41.18 36.32 21.42
C GLU A 330 42.03 35.55 20.41
N PHE A 331 41.42 34.62 19.67
CA PHE A 331 42.10 33.80 18.66
C PHE A 331 42.72 34.66 17.57
N LEU A 332 41.94 35.56 16.96
CA LEU A 332 42.41 36.44 15.89
C LEU A 332 43.48 37.42 16.36
N VAL A 333 43.30 38.04 17.54
CA VAL A 333 44.26 39.02 18.09
C VAL A 333 45.60 38.36 18.43
N ARG A 334 45.58 37.17 19.05
CA ARG A 334 46.80 36.47 19.47
C ARG A 334 47.58 35.90 18.29
N LEU A 335 46.89 35.30 17.33
CA LEU A 335 47.55 34.80 16.12
C LEU A 335 48.17 35.96 15.31
N ALA A 336 47.52 37.12 15.25
CA ALA A 336 48.10 38.31 14.60
C ALA A 336 49.40 38.80 15.29
N ARG A 337 49.61 38.47 16.57
CA ARG A 337 50.84 38.75 17.34
C ARG A 337 51.87 37.62 17.27
N GLY A 338 51.58 36.52 16.58
CA GLY A 338 52.43 35.33 16.53
C GLY A 338 52.33 34.43 17.76
N GLU A 339 51.34 34.64 18.65
CA GLU A 339 51.10 33.77 19.79
C GLU A 339 50.38 32.49 19.33
N ARG A 340 50.82 31.33 19.83
CA ARG A 340 50.25 30.00 19.50
C ARG A 340 49.40 29.39 20.62
N THR A 341 49.22 30.14 21.71
CA THR A 341 48.39 29.72 22.85
C THR A 341 47.27 30.72 23.03
N VAL A 342 46.03 30.26 22.89
CA VAL A 342 44.83 31.09 22.97
C VAL A 342 43.97 30.64 24.15
N PRO A 343 43.71 31.50 25.15
CA PRO A 343 42.79 31.18 26.22
C PRO A 343 41.35 31.20 25.69
N ALA A 344 40.72 30.03 25.64
CA ALA A 344 39.32 29.88 25.36
C ALA A 344 38.48 30.53 26.47
N ARG A 345 37.55 31.41 26.10
CA ARG A 345 36.65 32.08 27.02
C ARG A 345 35.46 31.15 27.24
N ALA A 346 35.28 30.68 28.47
CA ALA A 346 34.17 29.82 28.84
C ALA A 346 33.32 30.50 29.91
N ARG A 347 32.00 30.36 29.80
CA ARG A 347 31.05 30.78 30.82
C ARG A 347 30.56 29.57 31.58
N ARG A 348 30.70 29.59 32.91
CA ARG A 348 30.17 28.54 33.77
C ARG A 348 28.66 28.41 33.60
N VAL A 349 28.18 27.16 33.49
CA VAL A 349 26.77 26.82 33.43
C VAL A 349 26.48 25.82 34.54
N ASP A 350 25.48 26.15 35.35
CA ASP A 350 25.00 25.26 36.39
C ASP A 350 23.95 24.29 35.82
N PRO A 351 23.91 23.04 36.33
CA PRO A 351 22.90 22.08 35.93
C PRO A 351 21.49 22.59 36.26
N LEU A 352 20.54 22.27 35.39
CA LEU A 352 19.14 22.65 35.54
C LEU A 352 18.47 21.82 36.65
N VAL A 353 18.78 20.52 36.73
CA VAL A 353 18.31 19.65 37.80
C VAL A 353 19.41 19.51 38.85
N THR A 354 19.12 20.03 40.04
CA THR A 354 20.06 19.99 41.17
C THR A 354 20.00 18.65 41.91
N ASN A 355 21.07 18.34 42.66
CA ASN A 355 21.10 17.17 43.56
C ASN A 355 19.94 17.17 44.57
N ALA A 356 19.54 18.35 45.06
CA ALA A 356 18.43 18.48 46.01
C ALA A 356 17.08 18.09 45.36
N MET A 357 16.85 18.52 44.12
CA MET A 357 15.64 18.14 43.36
C MET A 357 15.60 16.63 43.11
N ALA A 358 16.74 16.04 42.69
CA ALA A 358 16.83 14.61 42.45
C ALA A 358 16.64 13.79 43.74
N GLU A 359 17.19 14.24 44.87
CA GLU A 359 17.02 13.58 46.17
C GLU A 359 15.56 13.62 46.66
N GLN A 360 14.87 14.75 46.45
CA GLN A 360 13.44 14.85 46.73
C GLN A 360 12.62 13.87 45.87
N ALA A 361 12.91 13.80 44.57
CA ALA A 361 12.24 12.88 43.65
C ALA A 361 12.50 11.41 44.01
N ARG A 362 13.75 11.07 44.37
CA ARG A 362 14.16 9.75 44.87
C ARG A 362 13.35 9.35 46.10
N ALA A 363 13.18 10.26 47.06
CA ALA A 363 12.39 10.00 48.27
C ALA A 363 10.91 9.75 47.96
N ILE A 364 10.31 10.53 47.05
CA ILE A 364 8.92 10.34 46.61
C ILE A 364 8.78 8.96 45.94
N ALA A 365 9.67 8.61 45.02
CA ALA A 365 9.63 7.33 44.31
C ALA A 365 9.81 6.14 45.25
N ALA A 366 10.70 6.26 46.26
CA ALA A 366 10.86 5.25 47.31
C ALA A 366 9.58 5.06 48.14
N ALA A 367 8.89 6.15 48.51
CA ALA A 367 7.63 6.08 49.25
C ALA A 367 6.48 5.48 48.42
N VAL A 368 6.49 5.61 47.09
CA VAL A 368 5.54 4.92 46.20
C VAL A 368 5.83 3.42 46.16
N LEU A 369 7.12 3.03 46.06
CA LEU A 369 7.52 1.62 46.09
C LEU A 369 7.15 0.91 47.39
N GLU A 370 7.35 1.56 48.53
CA GLU A 370 7.04 0.99 49.85
C GLU A 370 5.55 0.71 50.03
N ARG A 371 4.70 1.65 49.59
CA ARG A 371 3.24 1.50 49.66
C ARG A 371 2.70 0.50 48.62
N GLY A 372 3.41 0.32 47.51
CA GLY A 372 2.92 -0.41 46.33
C GLY A 372 1.87 0.38 45.55
N PHE A 373 1.46 -0.14 44.40
CA PHE A 373 0.43 0.48 43.56
C PHE A 373 -0.57 -0.58 43.10
N VAL A 374 -1.86 -0.38 43.31
CA VAL A 374 -2.90 -1.40 43.07
C VAL A 374 -3.84 -0.95 41.96
N LEU A 375 -3.98 -1.78 40.94
CA LEU A 375 -4.98 -1.63 39.88
C LEU A 375 -6.22 -2.46 40.23
N THR A 376 -7.42 -1.89 40.21
CA THR A 376 -8.67 -2.57 40.61
C THR A 376 -9.71 -2.60 39.50
N TRP A 377 -10.48 -3.68 39.39
CA TRP A 377 -11.67 -3.82 38.55
C TRP A 377 -12.74 -4.65 39.31
N PRO A 378 -13.99 -4.77 38.83
CA PRO A 378 -15.08 -5.32 39.64
C PRO A 378 -14.87 -6.75 40.19
N GLU A 379 -14.03 -7.56 39.53
CA GLU A 379 -13.80 -8.97 39.86
C GLU A 379 -12.39 -9.24 40.37
N GLY A 380 -11.54 -8.22 40.53
CA GLY A 380 -10.18 -8.46 40.96
C GLY A 380 -9.31 -7.21 41.08
N GLU A 381 -8.09 -7.45 41.53
CA GLU A 381 -7.07 -6.45 41.67
C GLU A 381 -5.72 -7.00 41.23
N HIS A 382 -4.81 -6.10 40.88
CA HIS A 382 -3.44 -6.41 40.52
C HIS A 382 -2.50 -5.45 41.23
N ALA A 383 -1.70 -5.99 42.16
CA ALA A 383 -0.76 -5.21 42.95
C ALA A 383 0.62 -5.16 42.28
N LEU A 384 1.09 -3.96 41.99
CA LEU A 384 2.39 -3.64 41.41
C LEU A 384 3.39 -3.39 42.54
N ARG A 385 4.50 -4.11 42.52
CA ARG A 385 5.57 -4.05 43.52
C ARG A 385 6.94 -4.27 42.88
N GLY A 386 8.00 -3.96 43.65
CA GLY A 386 9.39 -4.23 43.27
C GLY A 386 9.75 -3.62 41.91
N ASP A 387 10.46 -4.40 41.10
CA ASP A 387 10.95 -3.96 39.78
C ASP A 387 9.84 -3.51 38.83
N VAL A 388 8.67 -4.18 38.87
CA VAL A 388 7.55 -3.82 38.01
C VAL A 388 7.10 -2.39 38.32
N LEU A 389 6.91 -2.06 39.59
CA LEU A 389 6.53 -0.70 39.98
C LEU A 389 7.67 0.30 39.77
N ALA A 390 8.92 -0.08 40.02
CA ALA A 390 10.06 0.81 39.82
C ALA A 390 10.20 1.25 38.35
N ASN A 391 10.03 0.31 37.42
CA ASN A 391 10.12 0.57 35.98
C ASN A 391 8.93 1.41 35.44
N LEU A 392 7.82 1.50 36.18
CA LEU A 392 6.70 2.37 35.85
C LEU A 392 6.93 3.82 36.26
N LEU A 393 7.92 4.10 37.11
CA LEU A 393 8.23 5.46 37.55
C LEU A 393 9.30 6.07 36.65
N ALA A 394 9.02 7.25 36.11
CA ALA A 394 9.95 8.09 35.39
C ALA A 394 10.12 9.43 36.09
N PHE A 395 11.13 10.20 35.68
CA PHE A 395 11.48 11.47 36.31
C PHE A 395 11.52 12.57 35.26
N ALA A 396 10.69 13.60 35.44
CA ALA A 396 10.55 14.69 34.48
C ALA A 396 10.76 16.06 35.16
N PRO A 397 11.59 16.94 34.61
CA PRO A 397 11.78 18.28 35.18
C PRO A 397 10.50 19.11 35.01
N ARG A 398 10.00 19.69 36.11
CA ARG A 398 8.90 20.64 36.08
C ARG A 398 9.46 22.04 35.86
N GLN A 399 8.91 22.74 34.87
CA GLN A 399 9.30 24.11 34.57
C GLN A 399 8.20 25.11 34.96
N GLU A 400 8.61 26.21 35.58
CA GLU A 400 7.77 27.38 35.83
C GLU A 400 8.54 28.63 35.41
N GLY A 401 7.93 29.46 34.57
CA GLY A 401 8.58 30.70 34.07
C GLY A 401 9.91 30.47 33.35
N GLY A 402 10.08 29.32 32.68
CA GLY A 402 11.32 28.96 31.97
C GLY A 402 12.46 28.46 32.87
N ARG A 403 12.20 28.20 34.16
CA ARG A 403 13.17 27.62 35.10
C ARG A 403 12.70 26.26 35.58
N VAL A 404 13.62 25.31 35.73
CA VAL A 404 13.32 24.03 36.39
C VAL A 404 13.17 24.28 37.90
N VAL A 405 12.01 23.92 38.45
CA VAL A 405 11.68 24.14 39.87
C VAL A 405 11.65 22.85 40.68
N SER A 406 11.42 21.70 40.04
CA SER A 406 11.43 20.38 40.67
C SER A 406 11.71 19.28 39.66
N LEU A 407 12.03 18.08 40.16
CA LEU A 407 12.03 16.84 39.39
C LEU A 407 10.84 16.00 39.85
N ASP A 408 9.87 15.82 38.97
CA ASP A 408 8.62 15.13 39.30
C ASP A 408 8.72 13.64 39.04
N VAL A 409 8.14 12.84 39.93
CA VAL A 409 7.88 11.42 39.67
C VAL A 409 6.62 11.32 38.81
N VAL A 410 6.77 10.80 37.60
CA VAL A 410 5.70 10.66 36.60
C VAL A 410 5.58 9.22 36.15
N LEU A 411 4.48 8.88 35.46
CA LEU A 411 4.32 7.55 34.88
C LEU A 411 5.17 7.38 33.62
N ASN A 412 5.97 6.32 33.55
CA ASN A 412 6.52 5.83 32.29
C ASN A 412 5.37 5.21 31.46
N ARG A 413 4.85 5.98 30.50
CA ARG A 413 3.65 5.60 29.75
C ARG A 413 3.84 4.34 28.90
N ASP A 414 5.03 4.12 28.35
CA ASP A 414 5.29 2.97 27.48
C ASP A 414 5.34 1.68 28.29
N THR A 415 6.06 1.69 29.42
CA THR A 415 6.09 0.54 30.33
C THR A 415 4.71 0.27 30.93
N ALA A 416 3.97 1.33 31.30
CA ALA A 416 2.61 1.20 31.83
C ALA A 416 1.64 0.65 30.78
N ARG A 417 1.76 1.04 29.51
CA ARG A 417 0.96 0.48 28.42
C ARG A 417 1.21 -1.01 28.27
N GLY A 418 2.47 -1.43 28.18
CA GLY A 418 2.83 -2.85 28.04
C GLY A 418 2.31 -3.70 29.20
N LEU A 419 2.35 -3.17 30.43
CA LEU A 419 1.73 -3.80 31.59
C LEU A 419 0.20 -3.96 31.41
N LEU A 420 -0.51 -2.88 31.05
CA LEU A 420 -1.97 -2.92 30.86
C LEU A 420 -2.38 -3.88 29.74
N GLU A 421 -1.61 -3.95 28.66
CA GLU A 421 -1.81 -4.90 27.57
C GLU A 421 -1.64 -6.34 28.05
N SER A 422 -0.62 -6.63 28.88
CA SER A 422 -0.46 -7.96 29.47
C SER A 422 -1.58 -8.34 30.45
N LEU A 423 -2.20 -7.34 31.10
CA LEU A 423 -3.31 -7.55 32.04
C LEU A 423 -4.66 -7.68 31.31
N ALA A 424 -4.78 -7.14 30.09
CA ALA A 424 -6.03 -7.08 29.35
C ALA A 424 -6.76 -8.42 29.18
N PRO A 425 -6.10 -9.56 28.87
CA PRO A 425 -6.77 -10.85 28.76
C PRO A 425 -7.46 -11.32 30.05
N ASN A 426 -6.93 -10.95 31.21
CA ASN A 426 -7.48 -11.34 32.52
C ASN A 426 -8.71 -10.50 32.92
N VAL A 427 -8.81 -9.28 32.38
CA VAL A 427 -9.89 -8.34 32.69
C VAL A 427 -11.01 -8.42 31.64
N ARG A 428 -10.64 -8.80 30.40
CA ARG A 428 -11.54 -8.91 29.26
C ARG A 428 -12.64 -9.93 29.51
N ARG A 429 -13.86 -9.54 29.16
CA ARG A 429 -15.03 -10.43 29.15
C ARG A 429 -15.69 -10.30 27.79
N GLU A 430 -15.84 -11.41 27.08
CA GLU A 430 -16.54 -11.41 25.79
C GLU A 430 -18.02 -11.05 25.96
N ALA A 431 -18.55 -10.30 25.00
CA ALA A 431 -19.98 -10.06 24.91
C ALA A 431 -20.67 -11.32 24.37
N ARG A 432 -21.83 -11.68 24.94
CA ARG A 432 -22.64 -12.80 24.46
C ARG A 432 -24.06 -12.33 24.20
N ASP A 433 -24.56 -12.64 23.02
CA ASP A 433 -25.92 -12.34 22.62
C ASP A 433 -26.97 -13.09 23.45
N ALA A 434 -28.14 -12.50 23.60
CA ALA A 434 -29.31 -13.17 24.13
C ALA A 434 -29.76 -14.29 23.18
N VAL A 435 -30.13 -15.44 23.74
CA VAL A 435 -30.74 -16.53 22.98
C VAL A 435 -32.25 -16.32 22.98
N LEU A 436 -32.80 -15.99 21.82
CA LEU A 436 -34.23 -15.79 21.61
C LEU A 436 -34.82 -16.97 20.84
N ARG A 437 -36.05 -17.38 21.18
CA ARG A 437 -36.79 -18.40 20.45
C ARG A 437 -38.25 -18.05 20.23
N TYR A 438 -38.80 -18.43 19.08
CA TYR A 438 -40.21 -18.29 18.76
C TYR A 438 -41.00 -19.52 19.23
N ILE A 439 -41.75 -19.38 20.32
CA ILE A 439 -42.47 -20.48 21.00
C ILE A 439 -43.90 -20.01 21.27
N ASP A 440 -44.89 -20.87 20.95
CA ASP A 440 -46.32 -20.60 21.13
C ASP A 440 -46.77 -19.26 20.51
N GLY A 441 -46.26 -18.95 19.31
CA GLY A 441 -46.62 -17.73 18.58
C GLY A 441 -45.96 -16.45 19.10
N ARG A 442 -44.96 -16.53 19.99
CA ARG A 442 -44.28 -15.36 20.57
C ARG A 442 -42.77 -15.56 20.66
N VAL A 443 -42.01 -14.47 20.53
CA VAL A 443 -40.57 -14.48 20.81
C VAL A 443 -40.35 -14.45 22.32
N ARG A 444 -39.59 -15.43 22.83
CA ARG A 444 -39.24 -15.59 24.24
C ARG A 444 -37.73 -15.53 24.41
N VAL A 445 -37.30 -14.92 25.51
CA VAL A 445 -35.90 -14.94 25.94
C VAL A 445 -35.64 -16.27 26.62
N VAL A 446 -34.73 -17.08 26.06
CA VAL A 446 -34.29 -18.36 26.64
C VAL A 446 -33.13 -18.11 27.59
N THR A 447 -32.14 -17.35 27.13
CA THR A 447 -30.98 -16.95 27.92
C THR A 447 -30.73 -15.46 27.68
N PRO A 448 -30.62 -14.62 28.72
CA PRO A 448 -30.31 -13.21 28.54
C PRO A 448 -28.89 -13.01 28.01
N GLU A 449 -28.67 -11.85 27.42
CA GLU A 449 -27.38 -11.38 26.97
C GLU A 449 -26.39 -11.17 28.12
N GLN A 450 -25.11 -11.12 27.79
CA GLN A 450 -24.03 -10.77 28.70
C GLN A 450 -23.21 -9.63 28.08
N GLU A 451 -23.13 -8.49 28.76
CA GLU A 451 -22.28 -7.38 28.35
C GLU A 451 -20.80 -7.81 28.40
N GLY A 452 -20.09 -7.56 27.30
CA GLY A 452 -18.64 -7.67 27.27
C GLY A 452 -17.97 -6.43 27.84
N ARG A 453 -16.67 -6.52 28.06
CA ARG A 453 -15.83 -5.40 28.45
C ARG A 453 -14.36 -5.66 28.15
N GLU A 454 -13.60 -4.59 28.13
CA GLU A 454 -12.15 -4.60 28.04
C GLU A 454 -11.56 -3.34 28.68
N ILE A 455 -10.25 -3.32 28.88
CA ILE A 455 -9.54 -2.15 29.44
C ILE A 455 -9.50 -1.05 28.38
N ASP A 456 -9.93 0.15 28.75
CA ASP A 456 -9.59 1.37 28.04
C ASP A 456 -8.18 1.81 28.51
N ILE A 457 -7.18 1.44 27.73
CA ILE A 457 -5.77 1.60 28.10
C ILE A 457 -5.43 3.08 28.29
N ASP A 458 -5.84 3.94 27.36
CA ASP A 458 -5.46 5.36 27.40
C ASP A 458 -6.12 6.07 28.59
N ALA A 459 -7.42 5.84 28.81
CA ALA A 459 -8.13 6.40 29.96
C ALA A 459 -7.55 5.86 31.28
N THR A 460 -7.09 4.61 31.31
CA THR A 460 -6.44 4.03 32.49
C THR A 460 -5.07 4.65 32.74
N LEU A 461 -4.25 4.86 31.71
CA LEU A 461 -2.94 5.51 31.82
C LEU A 461 -3.07 6.94 32.39
N GLU A 462 -4.08 7.69 31.96
CA GLU A 462 -4.36 9.00 32.53
C GLU A 462 -4.80 8.93 34.00
N ALA A 463 -5.63 7.94 34.35
CA ALA A 463 -6.02 7.72 35.74
C ALA A 463 -4.81 7.37 36.61
N MET A 464 -3.88 6.55 36.11
CA MET A 464 -2.62 6.23 36.77
C MET A 464 -1.72 7.45 36.97
N ASP A 465 -1.54 8.30 35.96
CA ASP A 465 -0.73 9.52 36.08
C ASP A 465 -1.35 10.50 37.10
N ARG A 466 -2.67 10.71 37.05
CA ARG A 466 -3.38 11.54 38.05
C ARG A 466 -3.23 11.00 39.46
N ALA A 467 -3.35 9.69 39.64
CA ALA A 467 -3.21 9.06 40.94
C ALA A 467 -1.78 9.19 41.49
N LEU A 468 -0.76 8.95 40.67
CA LEU A 468 0.65 9.15 41.05
C LEU A 468 0.91 10.60 41.49
N ARG A 469 0.44 11.60 40.72
CA ARG A 469 0.56 13.02 41.09
C ARG A 469 -0.18 13.38 42.36
N ALA A 470 -1.32 12.76 42.61
CA ALA A 470 -2.09 12.93 43.85
C ALA A 470 -1.54 12.13 45.04
N GLY A 471 -0.47 11.34 44.85
CA GLY A 471 0.10 10.48 45.89
C GLY A 471 -0.80 9.29 46.26
N GLN A 472 -1.77 8.96 45.42
CA GLN A 472 -2.66 7.80 45.53
C GLN A 472 -1.97 6.55 44.99
N THR A 473 -2.23 5.43 45.64
CA THR A 473 -1.62 4.13 45.33
C THR A 473 -2.65 3.10 44.86
N THR A 474 -3.87 3.53 44.57
CA THR A 474 -4.95 2.66 44.10
C THR A 474 -5.68 3.34 42.96
N VAL A 475 -5.86 2.63 41.84
CA VAL A 475 -6.49 3.15 40.63
C VAL A 475 -7.46 2.11 40.07
N ALA A 476 -8.71 2.53 39.84
CA ALA A 476 -9.65 1.71 39.12
C ALA A 476 -9.31 1.72 37.62
N LEU A 477 -9.28 0.54 37.00
CA LEU A 477 -9.16 0.41 35.56
C LEU A 477 -10.37 1.05 34.89
N SER A 478 -10.12 1.87 33.88
CA SER A 478 -11.19 2.38 33.00
C SER A 478 -11.61 1.25 32.07
N LEU A 479 -12.88 0.84 32.12
CA LEU A 479 -13.38 -0.29 31.33
C LEU A 479 -14.33 0.20 30.24
N ARG A 480 -14.04 -0.17 28.99
CA ARG A 480 -14.95 0.02 27.87
C ARG A 480 -15.92 -1.16 27.82
N LYS A 481 -17.22 -0.88 27.78
CA LYS A 481 -18.26 -1.90 27.60
C LYS A 481 -18.38 -2.29 26.12
N ILE A 482 -18.59 -3.58 25.87
CA ILE A 482 -18.86 -4.13 24.54
C ILE A 482 -20.31 -4.63 24.54
N ALA A 483 -21.15 -3.98 23.75
CA ALA A 483 -22.57 -4.35 23.67
C ALA A 483 -22.76 -5.65 22.87
N PRO A 484 -23.64 -6.56 23.32
CA PRO A 484 -24.10 -7.68 22.51
C PRO A 484 -24.94 -7.16 21.34
N LYS A 485 -24.96 -7.91 20.24
CA LYS A 485 -25.75 -7.61 19.04
C LYS A 485 -27.23 -7.88 19.25
N ILE A 486 -27.57 -8.93 19.99
CA ILE A 486 -28.96 -9.31 20.31
C ILE A 486 -29.14 -9.21 21.83
N THR A 487 -30.17 -8.49 22.25
CA THR A 487 -30.52 -8.29 23.67
C THR A 487 -31.86 -8.91 23.99
N ALA A 488 -32.16 -9.12 25.26
CA ALA A 488 -33.49 -9.51 25.72
C ALA A 488 -34.56 -8.50 25.28
N ALA A 489 -34.21 -7.20 25.22
CA ALA A 489 -35.09 -6.15 24.73
C ALA A 489 -35.43 -6.30 23.23
N SER A 490 -34.53 -6.90 22.43
CA SER A 490 -34.78 -7.19 21.01
C SER A 490 -35.99 -8.09 20.81
N ALA A 491 -36.35 -8.94 21.78
CA ALA A 491 -37.50 -9.84 21.68
C ALA A 491 -38.83 -9.11 21.39
N ALA A 492 -39.03 -7.92 21.96
CA ALA A 492 -40.24 -7.12 21.75
C ALA A 492 -40.32 -6.46 20.37
N GLN A 493 -39.19 -6.38 19.66
CA GLN A 493 -39.07 -5.73 18.35
C GLN A 493 -39.17 -6.73 17.20
N ILE A 494 -38.99 -8.02 17.46
CA ILE A 494 -39.04 -9.08 16.47
C ILE A 494 -40.51 -9.41 16.15
N VAL A 495 -40.91 -9.18 14.91
CA VAL A 495 -42.27 -9.44 14.42
C VAL A 495 -42.25 -10.63 13.45
N ILE A 496 -42.97 -11.69 13.81
CA ILE A 496 -43.21 -12.86 12.96
C ILE A 496 -44.70 -12.87 12.60
N ARG A 497 -45.05 -12.77 11.32
CA ARG A 497 -46.43 -12.49 10.87
C ARG A 497 -47.16 -13.72 10.38
N GLU A 498 -46.58 -14.42 9.42
CA GLU A 498 -47.25 -15.46 8.66
C GLU A 498 -46.28 -16.56 8.20
N ARG A 499 -46.83 -17.68 7.75
CA ARG A 499 -46.06 -18.79 7.19
C ARG A 499 -45.60 -18.47 5.76
N ILE A 500 -44.29 -18.57 5.52
CA ILE A 500 -43.64 -18.37 4.22
C ILE A 500 -43.66 -19.67 3.41
N SER A 501 -43.19 -20.76 4.02
CA SER A 501 -43.04 -22.06 3.38
C SER A 501 -43.07 -23.21 4.38
N SER A 502 -43.22 -24.43 3.88
CA SER A 502 -43.27 -25.65 4.69
C SER A 502 -42.59 -26.83 4.02
N GLY A 503 -42.14 -27.80 4.82
CA GLY A 503 -41.59 -29.07 4.40
C GLY A 503 -42.03 -30.18 5.34
N ALA A 504 -42.28 -31.39 4.82
CA ALA A 504 -42.60 -32.54 5.66
C ALA A 504 -41.99 -33.85 5.11
N THR A 505 -41.55 -34.72 6.02
CA THR A 505 -41.06 -36.07 5.68
C THR A 505 -41.59 -37.12 6.66
N TYR A 506 -41.92 -38.30 6.15
CA TYR A 506 -42.47 -39.39 6.97
C TYR A 506 -41.37 -40.10 7.75
N TYR A 507 -41.62 -40.47 9.00
CA TYR A 507 -40.71 -41.25 9.85
C TYR A 507 -41.43 -42.28 10.73
N GLY A 508 -42.75 -42.48 10.56
CA GLY A 508 -43.58 -43.31 11.45
C GLY A 508 -43.08 -44.74 11.65
N ASP A 509 -42.47 -45.34 10.63
CA ASP A 509 -41.94 -46.71 10.67
C ASP A 509 -40.50 -46.80 11.25
N SER A 510 -40.00 -45.73 11.84
CA SER A 510 -38.66 -45.69 12.43
C SER A 510 -38.53 -46.58 13.66
N ALA A 511 -37.38 -47.26 13.77
CA ALA A 511 -36.98 -47.93 15.00
C ALA A 511 -36.97 -46.95 16.21
N PRO A 512 -37.22 -47.43 17.44
CA PRO A 512 -37.40 -46.57 18.62
C PRO A 512 -36.28 -45.55 18.86
N ASN A 513 -35.00 -45.94 18.73
CA ASN A 513 -33.87 -45.03 18.93
C ASN A 513 -33.79 -43.96 17.84
N ARG A 514 -34.04 -44.33 16.58
CA ARG A 514 -34.10 -43.37 15.47
C ARG A 514 -35.23 -42.37 15.68
N ARG A 515 -36.41 -42.85 16.10
CA ARG A 515 -37.57 -42.00 16.41
C ARG A 515 -37.23 -40.96 17.47
N HIS A 516 -36.65 -41.40 18.59
CA HIS A 516 -36.19 -40.52 19.68
C HIS A 516 -35.21 -39.46 19.19
N ASN A 517 -34.22 -39.83 18.38
CA ASN A 517 -33.23 -38.90 17.84
C ASN A 517 -33.85 -37.84 16.92
N VAL A 518 -34.76 -38.25 16.04
CA VAL A 518 -35.49 -37.36 15.14
C VAL A 518 -36.30 -36.34 15.95
N GLU A 519 -37.07 -36.80 16.93
CA GLU A 519 -37.93 -35.95 17.76
C GLU A 519 -37.12 -34.96 18.61
N LEU A 520 -36.00 -35.42 19.20
CA LEU A 520 -35.09 -34.55 19.95
C LEU A 520 -34.46 -33.47 19.06
N ALA A 521 -33.99 -33.82 17.86
CA ALA A 521 -33.44 -32.84 16.93
C ALA A 521 -34.49 -31.83 16.46
N VAL A 522 -35.72 -32.27 16.19
CA VAL A 522 -36.85 -31.38 15.89
C VAL A 522 -37.11 -30.41 17.04
N GLN A 523 -37.16 -30.91 18.28
CA GLN A 523 -37.36 -30.06 19.47
C GLN A 523 -36.25 -29.01 19.61
N ARG A 524 -34.99 -29.38 19.35
CA ARG A 524 -33.87 -28.45 19.45
C ARG A 524 -33.86 -27.39 18.36
N VAL A 525 -34.29 -27.71 17.15
CA VAL A 525 -34.38 -26.73 16.05
C VAL A 525 -35.62 -25.84 16.18
N ASN A 526 -36.70 -26.35 16.78
CA ASN A 526 -37.94 -25.59 16.93
C ASN A 526 -37.74 -24.26 17.68
N GLY A 527 -38.33 -23.22 17.11
CA GLY A 527 -38.30 -21.85 17.60
C GLY A 527 -37.02 -21.09 17.28
N ALA A 528 -36.10 -21.63 16.49
CA ALA A 528 -34.92 -20.87 16.08
C ALA A 528 -35.31 -19.59 15.33
N LEU A 529 -34.60 -18.50 15.60
CA LEU A 529 -34.79 -17.19 14.98
C LEU A 529 -33.57 -16.84 14.13
N VAL A 530 -33.80 -16.30 12.94
CA VAL A 530 -32.73 -15.91 12.00
C VAL A 530 -32.90 -14.43 11.67
N PRO A 531 -31.93 -13.57 12.02
CA PRO A 531 -31.98 -12.15 11.69
C PRO A 531 -32.01 -11.90 10.17
N PRO A 532 -32.46 -10.71 9.71
CA PRO A 532 -32.35 -10.30 8.31
C PRO A 532 -30.90 -10.38 7.83
N GLY A 533 -30.67 -11.01 6.66
CA GLY A 533 -29.35 -11.14 6.04
C GLY A 533 -28.43 -12.21 6.63
N GLU A 534 -28.75 -12.74 7.81
CA GLU A 534 -27.92 -13.73 8.51
C GLU A 534 -28.10 -15.16 7.99
N ILE A 535 -27.14 -16.03 8.31
CA ILE A 535 -27.12 -17.43 7.89
C ILE A 535 -27.61 -18.31 9.03
N PHE A 536 -28.61 -19.15 8.74
CA PHE A 536 -28.97 -20.25 9.62
C PHE A 536 -28.01 -21.43 9.42
N SER A 537 -27.56 -22.02 10.53
CA SER A 537 -26.81 -23.29 10.56
C SER A 537 -27.61 -24.33 11.32
N PHE A 538 -27.83 -25.49 10.69
CA PHE A 538 -28.53 -26.60 11.32
C PHE A 538 -27.71 -27.16 12.49
N ASN A 539 -26.43 -27.44 12.28
CA ASN A 539 -25.55 -28.00 13.32
C ASN A 539 -25.38 -27.06 14.52
N GLN A 540 -25.23 -25.75 14.29
CA GLN A 540 -25.14 -24.77 15.37
C GLN A 540 -26.44 -24.72 16.20
N THR A 541 -27.59 -24.86 15.56
CA THR A 541 -28.90 -24.78 16.22
C THR A 541 -29.25 -26.04 16.98
N VAL A 542 -28.96 -27.22 16.40
CA VAL A 542 -29.22 -28.51 17.04
C VAL A 542 -28.22 -28.78 18.18
N GLY A 543 -27.03 -28.18 18.14
CA GLY A 543 -25.99 -28.35 19.14
C GLY A 543 -25.32 -29.74 19.08
N PRO A 544 -24.57 -30.13 20.11
CA PRO A 544 -23.84 -31.40 20.11
C PRO A 544 -24.76 -32.61 19.88
N ILE A 545 -24.36 -33.53 19.00
CA ILE A 545 -25.07 -34.78 18.70
C ILE A 545 -24.28 -35.94 19.33
N ASN A 546 -24.41 -36.10 20.64
CA ASN A 546 -23.74 -37.15 21.41
C ASN A 546 -24.65 -37.72 22.51
N LEU A 547 -24.19 -38.80 23.16
CA LEU A 547 -24.94 -39.47 24.23
C LEU A 547 -25.23 -38.54 25.42
N ASP A 548 -24.28 -37.69 25.81
CA ASP A 548 -24.42 -36.74 26.93
C ASP A 548 -25.53 -35.72 26.69
N SER A 549 -25.74 -35.37 25.43
CA SER A 549 -26.80 -34.46 25.02
C SER A 549 -28.17 -35.17 24.87
N GLY A 550 -28.22 -36.49 25.07
CA GLY A 550 -29.45 -37.28 25.10
C GLY A 550 -29.82 -37.98 23.79
N TYR A 551 -28.95 -37.94 22.77
CA TYR A 551 -29.12 -38.79 21.59
C TYR A 551 -28.79 -40.24 21.90
N LYS A 552 -29.34 -41.15 21.08
CA LYS A 552 -29.15 -42.60 21.19
C LYS A 552 -28.41 -43.14 19.97
N VAL A 553 -27.81 -44.31 20.12
CA VAL A 553 -27.23 -45.05 19.00
C VAL A 553 -28.36 -45.50 18.07
N GLY A 554 -28.29 -45.02 16.83
CA GLY A 554 -29.07 -45.48 15.69
C GLY A 554 -28.13 -45.91 14.59
N TYR A 555 -28.49 -45.64 13.34
CA TYR A 555 -27.65 -45.94 12.19
C TYR A 555 -27.41 -44.70 11.34
N GLY A 556 -26.17 -44.55 10.86
CA GLY A 556 -25.71 -43.48 9.98
C GLY A 556 -25.02 -44.05 8.74
N ILE A 557 -24.88 -43.22 7.71
CA ILE A 557 -24.26 -43.61 6.43
C ILE A 557 -22.87 -43.03 6.38
N VAL A 558 -21.84 -43.87 6.28
CA VAL A 558 -20.45 -43.43 6.19
C VAL A 558 -19.77 -44.01 4.96
N ALA A 559 -18.72 -43.34 4.50
CA ALA A 559 -17.78 -43.90 3.54
C ALA A 559 -16.49 -44.32 4.26
N THR A 560 -16.16 -45.60 4.24
CA THR A 560 -14.90 -46.12 4.80
C THR A 560 -14.13 -46.84 3.69
N ASN A 561 -12.88 -46.43 3.43
CA ASN A 561 -12.01 -47.02 2.40
C ASN A 561 -12.65 -47.11 1.00
N GLY A 562 -13.42 -46.08 0.61
CA GLY A 562 -14.10 -46.02 -0.68
C GLY A 562 -15.37 -46.88 -0.79
N ARG A 563 -15.78 -47.56 0.29
CA ARG A 563 -17.06 -48.29 0.36
C ARG A 563 -18.05 -47.54 1.24
N VAL A 564 -19.25 -47.33 0.71
CA VAL A 564 -20.37 -46.72 1.45
C VAL A 564 -21.09 -47.81 2.23
N GLN A 565 -21.36 -47.58 3.51
CA GLN A 565 -22.05 -48.53 4.37
C GLN A 565 -22.82 -47.84 5.48
N THR A 566 -23.86 -48.50 5.95
CA THR A 566 -24.61 -48.12 7.14
C THR A 566 -23.93 -48.70 8.38
N VAL A 567 -23.58 -47.84 9.32
CA VAL A 567 -22.91 -48.21 10.57
C VAL A 567 -23.69 -47.68 11.78
N PRO A 568 -23.56 -48.30 12.95
CA PRO A 568 -24.02 -47.70 14.20
C PRO A 568 -23.46 -46.28 14.36
N SER A 569 -24.35 -45.32 14.63
CA SER A 569 -23.98 -43.91 14.79
C SER A 569 -24.92 -43.22 15.79
N VAL A 570 -24.35 -42.39 16.66
CA VAL A 570 -25.13 -41.59 17.61
C VAL A 570 -25.88 -40.50 16.85
N GLY A 571 -27.19 -40.36 17.11
CA GLY A 571 -28.00 -39.40 16.36
C GLY A 571 -28.48 -39.90 14.99
N GLY A 572 -28.39 -41.21 14.71
CA GLY A 572 -29.00 -41.80 13.52
C GLY A 572 -30.47 -41.36 13.35
N GLY A 573 -30.77 -40.69 12.23
CA GLY A 573 -32.07 -40.04 11.96
C GLY A 573 -32.01 -38.51 11.83
N VAL A 574 -30.99 -37.83 12.38
CA VAL A 574 -30.89 -36.35 12.34
C VAL A 574 -30.82 -35.79 10.92
N CYS A 575 -30.22 -36.51 9.96
CA CYS A 575 -30.19 -36.08 8.56
C CYS A 575 -31.59 -35.91 7.93
N GLN A 576 -32.59 -36.65 8.41
CA GLN A 576 -33.98 -36.46 7.97
C GLN A 576 -34.52 -35.10 8.43
N VAL A 577 -34.16 -34.66 9.64
CA VAL A 577 -34.59 -33.37 10.19
C VAL A 577 -33.99 -32.23 9.37
N SER A 578 -32.70 -32.32 9.04
CA SER A 578 -32.04 -31.38 8.13
C SER A 578 -32.67 -31.38 6.73
N THR A 579 -32.95 -32.56 6.17
CA THR A 579 -33.65 -32.70 4.88
C THR A 579 -35.02 -32.03 4.89
N THR A 580 -35.79 -32.17 5.98
CA THR A 580 -37.13 -31.60 6.08
C THR A 580 -37.08 -30.08 6.19
N LEU A 581 -36.13 -29.53 6.96
CA LEU A 581 -35.89 -28.09 7.00
C LEU A 581 -35.40 -27.57 5.64
N PHE A 582 -34.55 -28.33 4.96
CA PHE A 582 -34.10 -28.02 3.61
C PHE A 582 -35.27 -27.93 2.64
N HIS A 583 -36.25 -28.83 2.72
CA HIS A 583 -37.48 -28.71 1.90
C HIS A 583 -38.18 -27.38 2.15
N ALA A 584 -38.38 -26.99 3.42
CA ALA A 584 -39.02 -25.72 3.74
C ALA A 584 -38.22 -24.52 3.20
N ALA A 585 -36.90 -24.51 3.34
CA ALA A 585 -36.03 -23.45 2.83
C ALA A 585 -35.99 -23.41 1.29
N PHE A 586 -35.94 -24.58 0.64
CA PHE A 586 -35.91 -24.73 -0.81
C PHE A 586 -37.20 -24.20 -1.44
N TRP A 587 -38.36 -24.65 -0.97
CA TRP A 587 -39.66 -24.20 -1.46
C TRP A 587 -39.98 -22.76 -1.07
N GLY A 588 -39.37 -22.23 0.00
CA GLY A 588 -39.47 -20.82 0.40
C GLY A 588 -38.64 -19.85 -0.44
N GLY A 589 -37.79 -20.35 -1.35
CA GLY A 589 -36.94 -19.50 -2.18
C GLY A 589 -35.72 -18.93 -1.45
N PHE A 590 -35.38 -19.43 -0.26
CA PHE A 590 -34.22 -18.95 0.48
C PHE A 590 -32.92 -19.39 -0.20
N PRO A 591 -31.89 -18.53 -0.30
CA PRO A 591 -30.58 -18.91 -0.83
C PRO A 591 -29.95 -20.03 0.01
N ILE A 592 -29.61 -21.14 -0.64
CA ILE A 592 -28.96 -22.28 0.01
C ILE A 592 -27.46 -22.02 0.00
N VAL A 593 -26.88 -21.89 1.20
CA VAL A 593 -25.46 -21.57 1.40
C VAL A 593 -24.62 -22.83 1.41
N GLU A 594 -25.13 -23.88 2.06
CA GLU A 594 -24.47 -25.18 2.16
C GLU A 594 -25.53 -26.28 2.11
N ARG A 595 -25.32 -27.26 1.22
CA ARG A 595 -26.14 -28.47 1.14
C ARG A 595 -25.29 -29.63 0.62
N ASN A 596 -25.30 -30.71 1.38
CA ASN A 596 -24.70 -31.99 1.02
C ASN A 596 -25.81 -33.03 0.79
N TRP A 597 -25.63 -33.97 -0.13
CA TRP A 597 -26.57 -35.07 -0.38
C TRP A 597 -26.08 -36.38 0.25
N HIS A 598 -26.96 -37.33 0.50
CA HIS A 598 -26.56 -38.64 1.04
C HIS A 598 -25.79 -39.46 0.00
N LEU A 599 -24.92 -40.36 0.46
CA LEU A 599 -24.08 -41.19 -0.41
C LEU A 599 -24.88 -42.18 -1.28
N TYR A 600 -26.08 -42.59 -0.83
CA TYR A 600 -27.07 -43.32 -1.63
C TYR A 600 -28.47 -42.72 -1.44
N TRP A 601 -29.36 -42.96 -2.41
CA TRP A 601 -30.68 -42.34 -2.42
C TRP A 601 -31.63 -42.98 -1.39
N ILE A 602 -32.25 -42.14 -0.56
CA ILE A 602 -33.28 -42.54 0.40
C ILE A 602 -34.64 -42.11 -0.17
N PRO A 603 -35.45 -43.05 -0.72
CA PRO A 603 -36.67 -42.71 -1.46
C PRO A 603 -37.69 -41.90 -0.67
N LEU A 604 -37.70 -42.05 0.66
CA LEU A 604 -38.59 -41.36 1.57
C LEU A 604 -38.47 -39.84 1.48
N TYR A 605 -37.28 -39.32 1.14
CA TYR A 605 -37.04 -37.89 1.02
C TYR A 605 -37.56 -37.29 -0.29
N GLY A 606 -37.89 -38.13 -1.27
CA GLY A 606 -38.51 -37.70 -2.54
C GLY A 606 -40.01 -37.90 -2.60
N GLN A 607 -40.66 -38.26 -1.49
CA GLN A 607 -42.11 -38.47 -1.45
C GLN A 607 -42.86 -37.16 -1.20
N PRO A 608 -44.14 -37.07 -1.64
CA PRO A 608 -45.04 -35.99 -1.23
C PRO A 608 -45.11 -35.88 0.31
N PRO A 609 -45.38 -34.69 0.86
CA PRO A 609 -45.89 -33.49 0.16
C PRO A 609 -44.81 -32.56 -0.40
N SER A 610 -43.54 -32.71 -0.01
CA SER A 610 -42.48 -31.72 -0.30
C SER A 610 -41.25 -32.28 -1.02
N GLY A 611 -41.12 -33.61 -1.11
CA GLY A 611 -39.95 -34.24 -1.70
C GLY A 611 -39.96 -34.27 -3.22
N LEU A 612 -38.76 -34.23 -3.80
CA LEU A 612 -38.47 -34.59 -5.19
C LEU A 612 -37.31 -35.58 -5.21
N ILE A 613 -37.20 -36.38 -6.27
CA ILE A 613 -36.03 -37.25 -6.46
C ILE A 613 -34.78 -36.37 -6.48
N GLY A 614 -33.85 -36.57 -5.55
CA GLY A 614 -32.64 -35.76 -5.43
C GLY A 614 -32.69 -34.61 -4.43
N LEU A 615 -33.82 -34.39 -3.76
CA LEU A 615 -34.03 -33.26 -2.84
C LEU A 615 -33.80 -33.68 -1.39
N ASP A 616 -32.54 -33.94 -1.02
CA ASP A 616 -32.13 -34.31 0.35
C ASP A 616 -30.99 -33.46 0.89
N ALA A 617 -30.90 -33.29 2.20
CA ALA A 617 -29.78 -32.61 2.85
C ALA A 617 -29.25 -33.48 3.99
N THR A 618 -28.01 -33.96 3.87
CA THR A 618 -27.31 -34.68 4.95
C THR A 618 -26.48 -33.72 5.77
N VAL A 619 -26.32 -34.04 7.05
CA VAL A 619 -25.47 -33.31 8.01
C VAL A 619 -24.66 -34.31 8.80
N ASP A 620 -23.47 -33.91 9.19
CA ASP A 620 -22.55 -34.72 9.97
C ASP A 620 -21.55 -33.79 10.67
N THR A 621 -21.59 -33.72 12.00
CA THR A 621 -20.72 -32.84 12.79
C THR A 621 -19.26 -33.28 12.77
N ASP A 622 -19.00 -34.59 12.64
CA ASP A 622 -17.65 -35.15 12.68
C ASP A 622 -16.93 -34.95 11.34
N TYR A 623 -17.68 -34.96 10.25
CA TYR A 623 -17.18 -34.68 8.91
C TYR A 623 -17.37 -33.21 8.48
N GLY A 624 -17.86 -32.35 9.37
CA GLY A 624 -18.06 -30.92 9.12
C GLY A 624 -19.13 -30.60 8.06
N LEU A 625 -20.06 -31.52 7.81
CA LEU A 625 -21.17 -31.34 6.87
C LEU A 625 -22.34 -30.66 7.57
N ASP A 626 -22.75 -29.50 7.08
CA ASP A 626 -23.89 -28.76 7.61
C ASP A 626 -24.93 -28.47 6.52
N PHE A 627 -26.13 -28.10 6.95
CA PHE A 627 -27.13 -27.48 6.11
C PHE A 627 -27.28 -26.02 6.52
N LYS A 628 -27.01 -25.12 5.57
CA LYS A 628 -27.07 -23.67 5.78
C LYS A 628 -27.90 -22.98 4.71
N PHE A 629 -28.70 -22.02 5.12
CA PHE A 629 -29.40 -21.13 4.22
C PHE A 629 -29.39 -19.71 4.77
N ARG A 630 -29.51 -18.72 3.90
CA ARG A 630 -29.53 -17.30 4.27
C ARG A 630 -30.96 -16.80 4.41
N ASN A 631 -31.25 -16.05 5.47
CA ASN A 631 -32.46 -15.23 5.52
C ASN A 631 -32.27 -14.02 4.57
N ALA A 632 -32.76 -14.13 3.34
CA ALA A 632 -32.70 -13.05 2.36
C ALA A 632 -33.86 -12.02 2.47
N THR A 633 -34.68 -12.12 3.51
CA THR A 633 -35.77 -11.15 3.77
C THR A 633 -35.26 -9.96 4.58
N ASN A 634 -36.04 -8.88 4.62
CA ASN A 634 -35.74 -7.68 5.42
C ASN A 634 -36.17 -7.82 6.89
N ASP A 635 -36.90 -8.89 7.23
CA ASP A 635 -37.43 -9.15 8.56
C ASP A 635 -36.80 -10.42 9.15
N TRP A 636 -36.96 -10.59 10.46
CA TRP A 636 -36.59 -11.85 11.10
C TRP A 636 -37.50 -12.97 10.60
N ILE A 637 -36.93 -14.17 10.52
CA ILE A 637 -37.70 -15.40 10.30
C ILE A 637 -37.59 -16.33 11.50
N ALA A 638 -38.64 -17.12 11.72
CA ALA A 638 -38.71 -18.15 12.74
C ALA A 638 -38.85 -19.53 12.10
N ILE A 639 -38.15 -20.51 12.68
CA ILE A 639 -38.26 -21.92 12.31
C ILE A 639 -39.24 -22.58 13.27
N VAL A 640 -40.39 -22.98 12.77
CA VAL A 640 -41.41 -23.71 13.53
C VAL A 640 -41.34 -25.17 13.12
N ALA A 641 -41.09 -26.06 14.08
CA ALA A 641 -40.88 -27.47 13.81
C ALA A 641 -41.58 -28.34 14.86
N TRP A 642 -42.21 -29.42 14.41
CA TRP A 642 -42.79 -30.43 15.29
C TRP A 642 -42.77 -31.81 14.63
N ALA A 643 -42.88 -32.84 15.46
CA ALA A 643 -43.01 -34.22 15.02
C ALA A 643 -44.26 -34.80 15.67
N ASP A 644 -45.11 -35.48 14.89
CA ASP A 644 -46.43 -35.96 15.33
C ASP A 644 -46.50 -37.49 15.54
N GLY A 645 -45.34 -38.16 15.57
CA GLY A 645 -45.22 -39.61 15.64
C GLY A 645 -45.24 -40.31 14.28
N ALA A 646 -45.63 -39.63 13.21
CA ALA A 646 -45.64 -40.15 11.84
C ALA A 646 -44.83 -39.27 10.86
N TRP A 647 -44.89 -37.96 11.01
CA TRP A 647 -44.28 -36.97 10.15
C TRP A 647 -43.44 -35.97 10.96
N VAL A 648 -42.32 -35.57 10.37
CA VAL A 648 -41.57 -34.37 10.76
C VAL A 648 -42.08 -33.23 9.91
N HIS A 649 -42.41 -32.10 10.54
CA HIS A 649 -42.87 -30.89 9.87
C HIS A 649 -41.95 -29.72 10.19
N PHE A 650 -41.64 -28.94 9.16
CA PHE A 650 -40.95 -27.67 9.27
C PHE A 650 -41.73 -26.58 8.55
N GLU A 651 -41.82 -25.43 9.18
CA GLU A 651 -42.36 -24.21 8.58
C GLU A 651 -41.39 -23.06 8.84
N ILE A 652 -41.23 -22.19 7.84
CA ILE A 652 -40.52 -20.93 8.00
C ILE A 652 -41.58 -19.83 8.08
N TRP A 653 -41.56 -19.07 9.17
CA TRP A 653 -42.48 -17.98 9.45
C TRP A 653 -41.75 -16.64 9.43
N GLY A 654 -42.43 -15.56 9.05
CA GLY A 654 -41.86 -14.22 8.98
C GLY A 654 -42.81 -13.25 8.29
N THR A 655 -42.27 -12.27 7.58
CA THR A 655 -43.02 -11.49 6.58
C THR A 655 -42.86 -12.18 5.23
N LYS A 656 -43.98 -12.53 4.57
CA LYS A 656 -43.90 -13.25 3.30
C LYS A 656 -43.28 -12.36 2.22
N PRO A 657 -42.16 -12.77 1.60
CA PRO A 657 -41.53 -12.00 0.54
C PRO A 657 -42.41 -12.03 -0.73
N ASN A 658 -42.33 -10.98 -1.54
CA ASN A 658 -43.08 -10.87 -2.80
C ASN A 658 -42.38 -11.58 -3.98
N TRP A 659 -41.56 -12.60 -3.68
CA TRP A 659 -40.93 -13.41 -4.71
C TRP A 659 -41.72 -14.68 -5.00
N ARG A 660 -41.60 -15.18 -6.23
CA ARG A 660 -42.16 -16.46 -6.68
C ARG A 660 -41.03 -17.46 -6.92
N VAL A 661 -41.31 -18.74 -6.64
CA VAL A 661 -40.35 -19.84 -6.79
C VAL A 661 -40.84 -20.74 -7.92
N GLU A 662 -39.98 -20.99 -8.91
CA GLU A 662 -40.19 -21.96 -9.98
C GLU A 662 -39.20 -23.11 -9.83
N VAL A 663 -39.67 -24.34 -9.93
CA VAL A 663 -38.83 -25.55 -9.85
C VAL A 663 -39.11 -26.42 -11.07
N GLU A 664 -38.04 -26.82 -11.75
CA GLU A 664 -38.11 -27.74 -12.88
C GLU A 664 -38.16 -29.20 -12.41
N ASP A 665 -38.71 -30.08 -13.25
CA ASP A 665 -38.73 -31.52 -12.96
C ASP A 665 -37.31 -32.08 -12.83
N PRO A 666 -37.05 -32.99 -11.87
CA PRO A 666 -35.73 -33.58 -11.70
C PRO A 666 -35.26 -34.35 -12.94
N VAL A 667 -34.04 -34.07 -13.40
CA VAL A 667 -33.43 -34.77 -14.54
C VAL A 667 -32.48 -35.85 -14.03
N VAL A 668 -32.89 -37.12 -14.16
CA VAL A 668 -32.11 -38.30 -13.74
C VAL A 668 -31.25 -38.81 -14.90
N THR A 669 -29.97 -39.05 -14.64
CA THR A 669 -28.95 -39.52 -15.58
C THR A 669 -28.02 -40.53 -14.91
N ASN A 670 -27.14 -41.20 -15.67
CA ASN A 670 -26.10 -42.10 -15.16
C ASN A 670 -26.61 -43.18 -14.19
N VAL A 671 -27.72 -43.85 -14.54
CA VAL A 671 -28.31 -44.87 -13.69
C VAL A 671 -27.41 -46.11 -13.63
N VAL A 672 -27.05 -46.54 -12.42
CA VAL A 672 -26.26 -47.74 -12.13
C VAL A 672 -27.14 -48.72 -11.36
N LYS A 673 -27.33 -49.92 -11.90
CA LYS A 673 -28.18 -50.93 -11.27
C LYS A 673 -27.60 -51.41 -9.94
N ALA A 674 -28.48 -51.53 -8.95
CA ALA A 674 -28.12 -52.13 -7.66
C ALA A 674 -27.90 -53.64 -7.78
N ASP A 675 -27.00 -54.17 -6.97
CA ASP A 675 -26.93 -55.61 -6.73
C ASP A 675 -27.99 -55.98 -5.69
N PRO A 676 -29.03 -56.77 -6.06
CA PRO A 676 -30.09 -57.16 -5.14
C PRO A 676 -29.68 -58.27 -4.17
N THR A 677 -28.47 -58.83 -4.29
CA THR A 677 -28.01 -59.95 -3.47
C THR A 677 -28.00 -59.57 -1.98
N PRO A 678 -28.73 -60.30 -1.11
CA PRO A 678 -28.72 -60.05 0.32
C PRO A 678 -27.35 -60.30 0.94
N VAL A 679 -26.89 -59.35 1.76
CA VAL A 679 -25.66 -59.42 2.55
C VAL A 679 -26.04 -59.42 4.02
N PHE A 680 -25.61 -60.45 4.75
CA PHE A 680 -25.76 -60.52 6.21
C PHE A 680 -24.45 -60.13 6.87
N ARG A 681 -24.50 -59.23 7.85
CA ARG A 681 -23.31 -58.78 8.61
C ARG A 681 -23.57 -58.95 10.09
N GLU A 682 -22.64 -59.56 10.81
CA GLU A 682 -22.74 -59.63 12.27
C GLU A 682 -22.56 -58.24 12.87
N SER A 683 -23.39 -57.89 13.85
CA SER A 683 -23.29 -56.65 14.62
C SER A 683 -23.32 -56.98 16.12
N PRO A 684 -22.27 -56.61 16.88
CA PRO A 684 -22.23 -56.86 18.33
C PRO A 684 -23.25 -56.02 19.10
N ASP A 685 -23.86 -55.02 18.44
CA ASP A 685 -24.85 -54.11 19.02
C ASP A 685 -26.29 -54.67 18.97
N LEU A 686 -26.49 -55.85 18.36
CA LEU A 686 -27.78 -56.55 18.30
C LEU A 686 -27.79 -57.75 19.25
N ALA A 687 -28.95 -58.06 19.84
CA ALA A 687 -29.08 -59.25 20.69
C ALA A 687 -28.90 -60.54 19.85
N PRO A 688 -28.38 -61.64 20.43
CA PRO A 688 -28.22 -62.90 19.70
C PRO A 688 -29.51 -63.35 18.98
N GLY A 689 -29.43 -63.52 17.66
CA GLY A 689 -30.57 -63.90 16.81
C GLY A 689 -31.49 -62.76 16.34
N GLU A 690 -31.29 -61.53 16.83
CA GLU A 690 -31.98 -60.34 16.33
C GLU A 690 -31.48 -59.99 14.92
N GLN A 691 -32.38 -59.55 14.04
CA GLN A 691 -32.05 -59.13 12.69
C GLN A 691 -32.64 -57.76 12.38
N VAL A 692 -31.83 -56.85 11.83
CA VAL A 692 -32.25 -55.51 11.45
C VAL A 692 -31.81 -55.22 10.02
N VAL A 693 -32.78 -54.97 9.13
CA VAL A 693 -32.49 -54.53 7.76
C VAL A 693 -32.06 -53.07 7.81
N VAL A 694 -30.79 -52.80 7.49
CA VAL A 694 -30.19 -51.45 7.55
C VAL A 694 -30.06 -50.81 6.17
N GLU A 695 -30.00 -51.61 5.10
CA GLU A 695 -29.93 -51.13 3.72
C GLU A 695 -30.86 -51.95 2.82
N ARG A 696 -31.43 -51.28 1.79
CA ARG A 696 -32.17 -51.94 0.72
C ARG A 696 -31.53 -51.59 -0.61
N ALA A 697 -31.46 -52.57 -1.52
CA ALA A 697 -30.87 -52.38 -2.84
C ALA A 697 -31.67 -51.35 -3.66
N ARG A 698 -30.99 -50.27 -4.06
CA ARG A 698 -31.56 -49.16 -4.85
C ARG A 698 -30.55 -48.73 -5.89
N ASP A 699 -31.02 -48.46 -7.10
CA ASP A 699 -30.17 -48.01 -8.20
C ASP A 699 -29.47 -46.70 -7.81
N GLY A 700 -28.19 -46.58 -8.16
CA GLY A 700 -27.46 -45.33 -8.12
C GLY A 700 -27.79 -44.48 -9.34
N PHE A 701 -27.68 -43.16 -9.23
CA PHE A 701 -27.93 -42.23 -10.33
C PHE A 701 -27.36 -40.85 -10.03
N THR A 702 -27.24 -40.02 -11.07
CA THR A 702 -27.04 -38.58 -10.94
C THR A 702 -28.37 -37.88 -11.19
N VAL A 703 -28.72 -36.89 -10.38
CA VAL A 703 -29.93 -36.07 -10.60
C VAL A 703 -29.61 -34.59 -10.50
N THR A 704 -30.23 -33.81 -11.38
CA THR A 704 -30.16 -32.35 -11.37
C THR A 704 -31.54 -31.77 -11.15
N ILE A 705 -31.66 -30.79 -10.25
CA ILE A 705 -32.88 -30.01 -9.99
C ILE A 705 -32.53 -28.53 -10.12
N ARG A 706 -33.28 -27.78 -10.92
CA ARG A 706 -33.10 -26.32 -11.05
C ARG A 706 -34.26 -25.58 -10.40
N ARG A 707 -33.94 -24.63 -9.53
CA ARG A 707 -34.89 -23.69 -8.90
C ARG A 707 -34.53 -22.27 -9.28
N ARG A 708 -35.52 -21.50 -9.73
CA ARG A 708 -35.39 -20.07 -10.00
C ARG A 708 -36.33 -19.28 -9.11
N VAL A 709 -35.83 -18.19 -8.52
CA VAL A 709 -36.60 -17.30 -7.66
C VAL A 709 -36.66 -15.92 -8.30
N TYR A 710 -37.85 -15.37 -8.43
CA TYR A 710 -38.09 -14.09 -9.09
C TYR A 710 -38.80 -13.11 -8.16
N GLU A 711 -38.30 -11.88 -8.07
CA GLU A 711 -39.00 -10.75 -7.48
C GLU A 711 -39.62 -9.91 -8.61
N GLY A 712 -40.94 -10.01 -8.79
CA GLY A 712 -41.58 -9.57 -10.04
C GLY A 712 -41.02 -10.35 -11.24
N GLU A 713 -40.47 -9.64 -12.21
CA GLU A 713 -39.78 -10.22 -13.39
C GLU A 713 -38.27 -10.39 -13.19
N ARG A 714 -37.71 -9.88 -12.09
CA ARG A 714 -36.27 -9.92 -11.82
C ARG A 714 -35.88 -11.27 -11.24
N LEU A 715 -35.02 -12.02 -11.93
CA LEU A 715 -34.37 -13.21 -11.37
C LEU A 715 -33.42 -12.80 -10.24
N ILE A 716 -33.67 -13.31 -9.03
CA ILE A 716 -32.88 -13.01 -7.82
C ILE A 716 -32.08 -14.20 -7.30
N ASP A 717 -32.45 -15.43 -7.68
CA ASP A 717 -31.68 -16.65 -7.38
C ASP A 717 -31.91 -17.70 -8.48
N ASP A 718 -30.85 -18.39 -8.88
CA ASP A 718 -30.86 -19.47 -9.86
C ASP A 718 -29.98 -20.62 -9.36
N LEU A 719 -30.61 -21.55 -8.66
CA LEU A 719 -29.96 -22.65 -7.97
C LEU A 719 -30.08 -23.92 -8.80
N THR A 720 -28.94 -24.48 -9.21
CA THR A 720 -28.88 -25.82 -9.80
C THR A 720 -28.25 -26.79 -8.80
N LEU A 721 -29.08 -27.69 -8.28
CA LEU A 721 -28.66 -28.77 -7.40
C LEU A 721 -28.26 -29.98 -8.22
N ARG A 722 -27.09 -30.54 -7.97
CA ARG A 722 -26.63 -31.80 -8.56
C ARG A 722 -26.27 -32.78 -7.46
N SER A 723 -26.87 -33.96 -7.50
CA SER A 723 -26.63 -35.02 -6.52
C SER A 723 -26.27 -36.32 -7.22
N THR A 724 -25.27 -37.03 -6.69
CA THR A 724 -24.79 -38.30 -7.23
C THR A 724 -24.90 -39.38 -6.16
N TYR A 725 -25.78 -40.34 -6.37
CA TYR A 725 -26.04 -41.45 -5.45
C TYR A 725 -25.38 -42.73 -5.96
N GLN A 726 -24.67 -43.42 -5.08
CA GLN A 726 -24.16 -44.76 -5.35
C GLN A 726 -25.29 -45.80 -5.23
N PRO A 727 -25.22 -46.92 -5.97
CA PRO A 727 -26.15 -48.03 -5.76
C PRO A 727 -25.96 -48.60 -4.34
N SER A 728 -27.07 -48.79 -3.62
CA SER A 728 -27.08 -49.44 -2.31
C SER A 728 -27.32 -50.95 -2.43
N GLN A 729 -27.11 -51.70 -1.34
CA GLN A 729 -27.30 -53.16 -1.29
C GLN A 729 -28.42 -53.55 -0.33
N ASN A 730 -28.84 -54.81 -0.36
CA ASN A 730 -29.70 -55.39 0.68
C ASN A 730 -28.82 -55.84 1.84
N VAL A 731 -28.69 -55.03 2.91
CA VAL A 731 -27.87 -55.38 4.09
C VAL A 731 -28.76 -55.62 5.30
N THR A 732 -28.63 -56.82 5.89
CA THR A 732 -29.27 -57.18 7.17
C THR A 732 -28.17 -57.39 8.21
N LEU A 733 -28.22 -56.61 9.28
CA LEU A 733 -27.40 -56.86 10.46
C LEU A 733 -28.02 -58.01 11.26
N VAL A 734 -27.20 -58.94 11.72
CA VAL A 734 -27.61 -60.05 12.58
C VAL A 734 -26.83 -60.01 13.89
N GLY A 735 -27.50 -60.22 15.02
CA GLY A 735 -26.82 -60.36 16.30
C GLY A 735 -25.95 -61.61 16.34
N PRO A 736 -24.84 -61.60 17.11
CA PRO A 736 -23.89 -62.70 17.14
C PRO A 736 -24.58 -64.01 17.54
N GLN A 737 -24.26 -65.10 16.84
CA GLN A 737 -24.76 -66.42 17.21
C GLN A 737 -24.30 -66.75 18.64
N PRO A 738 -25.19 -67.28 19.51
CA PRO A 738 -24.73 -67.78 20.80
C PRO A 738 -23.75 -68.92 20.53
N SER A 739 -22.50 -68.77 21.00
CA SER A 739 -21.50 -69.84 20.86
C SER A 739 -22.06 -71.12 21.51
N PRO A 740 -21.92 -72.30 20.89
CA PRO A 740 -22.31 -73.54 21.53
C PRO A 740 -21.44 -73.72 22.78
N THR A 741 -22.09 -73.89 23.94
CA THR A 741 -21.43 -74.25 25.20
C THR A 741 -20.52 -75.45 24.95
N PRO A 742 -19.23 -75.42 25.34
CA PRO A 742 -18.37 -76.58 25.16
C PRO A 742 -18.86 -77.72 26.04
N THR A 743 -19.30 -78.80 25.40
CA THR A 743 -19.63 -80.07 26.03
C THR A 743 -18.41 -80.62 26.75
N GLN A 744 -18.51 -80.76 28.07
CA GLN A 744 -17.54 -81.47 28.88
C GLN A 744 -17.39 -82.91 28.39
N THR A 745 -16.15 -83.37 28.19
CA THR A 745 -15.82 -84.79 28.09
C THR A 745 -14.87 -85.14 29.25
N PRO A 746 -15.01 -86.30 29.93
CA PRO A 746 -14.37 -86.55 31.22
C PRO A 746 -12.91 -87.05 31.12
N GLU A 747 -12.23 -86.85 32.25
CA GLU A 747 -10.85 -87.16 32.67
C GLU A 747 -10.06 -88.31 32.02
N GLY A 748 -8.75 -88.08 31.87
CA GLY A 748 -7.74 -89.11 31.72
C GLY A 748 -6.27 -88.62 31.74
N ALA A 749 -5.64 -88.73 32.92
CA ALA A 749 -4.20 -88.96 33.21
C ALA A 749 -3.11 -87.86 33.04
N SER A 750 -2.56 -87.49 34.22
CA SER A 750 -1.22 -87.01 34.63
C SER A 750 -0.16 -86.55 33.60
N ASN A 751 0.45 -85.35 33.80
CA ASN A 751 1.72 -85.17 34.56
C ASN A 751 2.22 -83.69 34.60
N GLN A 752 2.49 -83.21 35.81
CA GLN A 752 3.58 -82.32 36.31
C GLN A 752 4.09 -81.02 35.60
N SER A 753 4.03 -79.91 36.36
CA SER A 753 5.00 -78.77 36.57
C SER A 753 5.42 -77.87 35.37
N THR A 754 5.51 -76.53 35.39
CA THR A 754 5.90 -75.47 36.38
C THR A 754 5.49 -74.05 35.81
N PRO A 755 5.77 -72.86 36.41
CA PRO A 755 4.83 -71.72 36.45
C PRO A 755 5.00 -70.64 35.35
N GLU A 756 3.96 -69.81 35.28
CA GLU A 756 3.68 -68.65 34.43
C GLU A 756 4.62 -67.44 34.64
N PRO A 757 4.90 -66.63 33.59
CA PRO A 757 5.30 -65.24 33.74
C PRO A 757 4.19 -64.27 33.31
N GLU A 758 3.84 -63.35 34.20
CA GLU A 758 3.05 -62.13 33.93
C GLU A 758 3.68 -61.27 32.82
N PRO A 759 2.87 -60.66 31.94
CA PRO A 759 3.29 -59.49 31.18
C PRO A 759 2.62 -58.22 31.70
N THR A 760 3.50 -57.33 32.17
CA THR A 760 3.31 -55.94 32.57
C THR A 760 2.76 -55.01 31.47
N LEU A 761 1.95 -54.03 31.91
CA LEU A 761 1.47 -52.85 31.18
C LEU A 761 2.62 -51.94 30.69
N PRO A 762 2.51 -51.29 29.50
CA PRO A 762 3.36 -50.17 29.14
C PRO A 762 2.73 -48.80 29.47
N ASN A 763 3.59 -47.95 30.05
CA ASN A 763 3.37 -46.58 30.52
C ASN A 763 3.08 -45.55 29.43
N SER A 764 2.42 -44.47 29.86
CA SER A 764 2.22 -43.18 29.18
C SER A 764 3.55 -42.50 28.79
N PRO A 765 3.57 -41.70 27.70
CA PRO A 765 4.68 -40.79 27.44
C PRO A 765 4.46 -39.40 28.03
N GLU A 766 5.59 -38.87 28.45
CA GLU A 766 5.87 -37.70 29.27
C GLU A 766 5.78 -36.38 28.50
N SER A 767 5.51 -35.33 29.27
CA SER A 767 5.57 -33.91 28.91
C SER A 767 7.02 -33.48 28.62
N THR A 768 7.24 -32.76 27.52
CA THR A 768 8.50 -32.02 27.28
C THR A 768 8.27 -30.52 27.37
N ALA A 769 9.19 -29.90 28.09
CA ALA A 769 9.22 -28.51 28.49
C ALA A 769 9.84 -27.58 27.43
N THR A 770 9.45 -26.31 27.56
CA THR A 770 10.00 -25.09 26.96
C THR A 770 11.51 -24.91 27.22
N PRO A 771 12.25 -24.23 26.33
CA PRO A 771 13.54 -23.64 26.65
C PRO A 771 13.47 -22.10 26.76
N THR A 772 14.20 -21.56 27.73
CA THR A 772 14.79 -20.21 27.78
C THR A 772 16.05 -20.35 28.66
N PRO A 773 17.14 -19.60 28.44
CA PRO A 773 17.24 -18.22 27.94
C PRO A 773 17.47 -18.06 26.45
#